data_AF-A0A7Y5BLH8-F1
#
_entry.id   AF-A0A7Y5BLH8-F1
#
_cell.length_a   1.000
_cell.length_b   1.000
_cell.length_c   1.000
_cell.angle_alpha   90.00
_cell.angle_beta   90.00
_cell.angle_gamma   90.00
#
_symmetry.space_group_name_H-M   'P 1'
#
loop_
_entity.id
_entity.type
_entity.pdbx_description
1 polymer ?
#
loop_
_entity_poly.entity_id
_entity_poly.type
_entity_poly.pdbx_seq_one_letter_code
_entity_poly.pdbx_strand_id
1 'polypeptide(L)'
;MKKLENFTNLYSLSKTLRFELKPMGSTNEWIEKKGLIKQDEIRAEDYKIVKKIIDRYHKSFIEEAFESAFKERHKKNKDTFKETMEAIVNSYSEIYYKKEKADTDKKNLEKISSEMRKEIVSVFKGKCSEEIKKKFTNLFNKELIKEDLLSFCDDEEKEVVDKFSDFTTYFKGFHENRKNMYSDEEKSTAISYRIVHENLPKYLDNLQIIKTIKEKYKDFEWKNLDSSLKSIDSNLRIKDFLAEEGFILTFSQKGIDRYNLVLGGKSLDSGEKVQGLNEFINLYRQKKNLDRRQIPNLKALFKQILSDREKFSFVPEKFNSGSSVLESIREYCEDVIFSKIEIEGKKVSFLKGLENTLNNWKGHDLNKIYISNDLGLTNVSNYLFGDWSKIQSAMLHYYDEKIADPDDRLKQSKKYEKEKEKWIGREYFSIQELNEAIELYSKYMEEEFQPVTIDSYFSSLTTRDENRSEIHVIEKIESTYKELGNLLSQEYPEEKNLKSDKSSVEKIKNFMDSIKVLQNFLKPLSPKKIHDEKDLSFYNEFDILPESLISFNELYNKVRKFLTSKEYSEEKFKLNFKNSTLLDGWDENKETTNLSILLKENDSYYLGIMDKENNKIFEEIPKEKSDEKTIQKMVYKLLPGPNKMLPKVFFSEKGLSIYNPSTKI
;
A
#
# COMPACT_ATOMS: atom_id res chain seq x y z
N MET A 1 -18.02 -40.50 6.37
CA MET A 1 -18.01 -39.15 7.00
C MET A 1 -16.87 -39.09 8.01
N LYS A 2 -16.00 -38.06 7.95
CA LYS A 2 -15.02 -37.83 9.02
C LYS A 2 -15.76 -37.25 10.24
N LYS A 3 -15.47 -37.75 11.45
CA LYS A 3 -16.07 -37.28 12.72
C LYS A 3 -15.28 -36.06 13.24
N LEU A 4 -15.92 -35.18 14.01
CA LEU A 4 -15.29 -33.98 14.61
C LEU A 4 -14.07 -34.31 15.47
N GLU A 5 -14.06 -35.48 16.10
CA GLU A 5 -12.93 -36.02 16.88
C GLU A 5 -11.64 -36.14 16.04
N ASN A 6 -11.75 -36.26 14.71
CA ASN A 6 -10.59 -36.35 13.82
C ASN A 6 -9.93 -34.97 13.55
N PHE A 7 -10.46 -33.87 14.11
CA PHE A 7 -10.00 -32.50 13.86
C PHE A 7 -9.32 -31.84 15.06
N THR A 8 -8.68 -32.63 15.93
CA THR A 8 -7.87 -32.13 17.04
C THR A 8 -6.38 -32.16 16.71
N ASN A 9 -5.60 -31.20 17.21
CA ASN A 9 -4.13 -31.15 17.05
C ASN A 9 -3.62 -31.07 15.59
N LEU A 10 -4.40 -30.49 14.68
CA LEU A 10 -4.04 -30.44 13.25
C LEU A 10 -2.96 -29.40 12.91
N TYR A 11 -2.98 -28.26 13.62
CA TYR A 11 -2.02 -27.18 13.41
C TYR A 11 -1.90 -26.36 14.69
N SER A 12 -0.76 -25.68 14.84
CA SER A 12 -0.52 -24.78 15.95
C SER A 12 -1.11 -23.40 15.68
N LEU A 13 -1.54 -22.74 16.74
CA LEU A 13 -1.98 -21.36 16.69
C LEU A 13 -1.47 -20.61 17.92
N SER A 14 -1.09 -19.36 17.74
CA SER A 14 -0.66 -18.49 18.84
C SER A 14 -1.86 -17.74 19.40
N LYS A 15 -2.01 -17.75 20.73
CA LYS A 15 -2.99 -16.92 21.45
C LYS A 15 -2.26 -16.01 22.44
N THR A 16 -2.80 -14.83 22.67
CA THR A 16 -2.31 -13.89 23.69
C THR A 16 -3.35 -13.77 24.79
N LEU A 17 -2.97 -14.12 26.02
CA LEU A 17 -3.79 -13.92 27.22
C LEU A 17 -3.49 -12.54 27.81
N ARG A 18 -4.50 -11.88 28.40
CA ARG A 18 -4.37 -10.55 28.98
C ARG A 18 -4.87 -10.58 30.42
N PHE A 19 -4.08 -10.00 31.32
CA PHE A 19 -4.37 -9.92 32.75
C PHE A 19 -4.08 -8.50 33.24
N GLU A 20 -4.77 -8.09 34.30
CA GLU A 20 -4.43 -6.90 35.07
C GLU A 20 -3.25 -7.21 35.99
N LEU A 21 -2.29 -6.28 36.11
CA LEU A 21 -1.20 -6.37 37.09
C LEU A 21 -1.48 -5.41 38.24
N LYS A 22 -1.68 -5.95 39.44
CA LYS A 22 -1.89 -5.16 40.66
C LYS A 22 -0.58 -5.09 41.44
N PRO A 23 -0.03 -3.89 41.72
CA PRO A 23 1.15 -3.74 42.56
C PRO A 23 0.94 -4.34 43.95
N MET A 24 1.94 -5.04 44.49
CA MET A 24 1.86 -5.73 45.79
C MET A 24 2.74 -5.03 46.83
N GLY A 25 2.21 -4.76 48.02
CA GLY A 25 2.95 -4.07 49.09
C GLY A 25 3.52 -2.72 48.61
N SER A 26 4.80 -2.44 48.90
CA SER A 26 5.48 -1.20 48.51
C SER A 26 5.88 -1.10 47.03
N THR A 27 5.45 -2.03 46.15
CA THR A 27 5.82 -1.97 44.72
C THR A 27 5.42 -0.63 44.08
N ASN A 28 4.21 -0.12 44.35
CA ASN A 28 3.75 1.14 43.74
C ASN A 28 4.59 2.33 44.20
N GLU A 29 4.88 2.41 45.51
CA GLU A 29 5.71 3.47 46.10
C GLU A 29 7.11 3.51 45.45
N TRP A 30 7.73 2.35 45.22
CA TRP A 30 9.04 2.28 44.58
C TRP A 30 9.01 2.64 43.09
N ILE A 31 7.94 2.29 42.39
CA ILE A 31 7.73 2.66 40.98
C ILE A 31 7.62 4.19 40.86
N GLU A 32 6.82 4.83 41.72
CA GLU A 32 6.64 6.27 41.78
C GLU A 32 7.94 6.99 42.18
N LYS A 33 8.61 6.51 43.24
CA LYS A 33 9.88 7.07 43.72
C LYS A 33 10.98 7.02 42.64
N LYS A 34 11.02 5.98 41.82
CA LYS A 34 11.97 5.85 40.70
C LYS A 34 11.51 6.55 39.42
N GLY A 35 10.28 7.09 39.39
CA GLY A 35 9.71 7.80 38.26
C GLY A 35 9.56 6.94 36.99
N LEU A 36 9.41 5.62 37.13
CA LEU A 36 9.53 4.68 36.01
C LEU A 36 8.42 4.85 34.97
N ILE A 37 7.20 5.11 35.43
CA ILE A 37 6.02 5.31 34.56
C ILE A 37 6.22 6.54 33.68
N LYS A 38 6.57 7.69 34.27
CA LYS A 38 6.83 8.94 33.54
C LYS A 38 7.99 8.81 32.54
N GLN A 39 9.04 8.06 32.89
CA GLN A 39 10.14 7.77 31.97
C GLN A 39 9.69 6.96 30.75
N ASP A 40 8.84 5.96 30.95
CA ASP A 40 8.31 5.13 29.87
C ASP A 40 7.26 5.88 29.02
N GLU A 41 6.51 6.81 29.60
CA GLU A 41 5.62 7.72 28.89
C GLU A 41 6.40 8.65 27.95
N ILE A 42 7.42 9.35 28.47
CA ILE A 42 8.30 10.21 27.66
C ILE A 42 8.95 9.39 26.53
N ARG A 43 9.42 8.18 26.83
CA ARG A 43 10.00 7.27 25.82
C ARG A 43 8.99 6.93 24.72
N ALA A 44 7.71 6.76 25.04
CA ALA A 44 6.68 6.48 24.04
C ALA A 44 6.43 7.67 23.10
N GLU A 45 6.55 8.90 23.59
CA GLU A 45 6.48 10.11 22.77
C GLU A 45 7.75 10.30 21.92
N ASP A 46 8.93 10.19 22.53
CA ASP A 46 10.22 10.27 21.83
C ASP A 46 10.31 9.20 20.71
N TYR A 47 9.74 8.01 20.93
CA TYR A 47 9.66 6.95 19.92
C TYR A 47 8.92 7.39 18.64
N LYS A 48 7.89 8.24 18.76
CA LYS A 48 7.17 8.77 17.59
C LYS A 48 8.06 9.71 16.79
N ILE A 49 8.86 10.53 17.46
CA ILE A 49 9.81 11.46 16.84
C ILE A 49 10.89 10.66 16.10
N VAL A 50 11.54 9.70 16.76
CA VAL A 50 12.62 8.90 16.15
C VAL A 50 12.13 8.11 14.94
N LYS A 51 10.88 7.61 14.91
CA LYS A 51 10.32 6.99 13.68
C LYS A 51 10.28 7.95 12.49
N LYS A 52 9.92 9.22 12.70
CA LYS A 52 9.90 10.23 11.63
C LYS A 52 11.31 10.50 11.11
N ILE A 53 12.29 10.55 12.02
CA ILE A 53 13.71 10.68 11.67
C ILE A 53 14.17 9.48 10.83
N ILE A 54 13.86 8.25 11.26
CA ILE A 54 14.17 7.02 10.50
C ILE A 54 13.53 7.07 9.10
N ASP A 55 12.29 7.55 8.98
CA ASP A 55 11.62 7.69 7.69
C ASP A 55 12.32 8.70 6.76
N ARG A 56 12.80 9.83 7.29
CA ARG A 56 13.62 10.77 6.53
C ARG A 56 14.95 10.15 6.12
N TYR A 57 15.59 9.39 7.00
CA TYR A 57 16.82 8.67 6.66
C TYR A 57 16.58 7.65 5.54
N HIS A 58 15.49 6.87 5.59
CA HIS A 58 15.11 5.97 4.49
C HIS A 58 14.91 6.72 3.17
N LYS A 59 14.27 7.90 3.18
CA LYS A 59 14.12 8.74 1.99
C LYS A 59 15.48 9.16 1.42
N SER A 60 16.39 9.67 2.27
CA SER A 60 17.75 10.06 1.86
C SER A 60 18.51 8.86 1.26
N PHE A 61 18.47 7.72 1.95
CA PHE A 61 19.11 6.49 1.49
C PHE A 61 18.62 6.05 0.11
N ILE A 62 17.31 6.10 -0.17
CA ILE A 62 16.74 5.71 -1.47
C ILE A 62 17.27 6.62 -2.58
N GLU A 63 17.30 7.94 -2.34
CA GLU A 63 17.83 8.92 -3.31
C GLU A 63 19.32 8.68 -3.56
N GLU A 64 20.13 8.55 -2.50
CA GLU A 64 21.56 8.29 -2.59
C GLU A 64 21.88 6.98 -3.32
N ALA A 65 21.09 5.93 -3.07
CA ALA A 65 21.28 4.63 -3.71
C ALA A 65 21.08 4.72 -5.24
N PHE A 66 20.02 5.38 -5.68
CA PHE A 66 19.78 5.59 -7.11
C PHE A 66 20.79 6.56 -7.72
N GLU A 67 21.10 7.68 -7.07
CA GLU A 67 22.13 8.61 -7.56
C GLU A 67 23.48 7.91 -7.72
N SER A 68 23.88 7.07 -6.76
CA SER A 68 25.11 6.29 -6.84
C SER A 68 25.07 5.27 -7.98
N ALA A 69 23.94 4.60 -8.21
CA ALA A 69 23.81 3.63 -9.29
C ALA A 69 23.86 4.30 -10.68
N PHE A 70 23.24 5.47 -10.85
CA PHE A 70 23.27 6.20 -12.11
C PHE A 70 24.60 6.91 -12.39
N LYS A 71 25.43 7.12 -11.37
CA LYS A 71 26.82 7.63 -11.49
C LYS A 71 27.86 6.52 -11.67
N GLU A 72 27.46 5.24 -11.67
CA GLU A 72 28.38 4.11 -11.83
C GLU A 72 29.16 4.22 -13.15
N ARG A 73 30.49 4.06 -13.08
CA ARG A 73 31.36 4.00 -14.25
C ARG A 73 31.54 2.55 -14.69
N HIS A 74 31.73 2.34 -15.99
CA HIS A 74 32.04 1.01 -16.52
C HIS A 74 33.18 0.33 -15.75
N LYS A 75 32.92 -0.91 -15.35
CA LYS A 75 33.94 -1.87 -14.94
C LYS A 75 34.18 -2.81 -16.12
N LYS A 76 35.43 -3.19 -16.36
CA LYS A 76 35.80 -4.06 -17.50
C LYS A 76 34.82 -5.24 -17.64
N ASN A 77 34.15 -5.32 -18.79
CA ASN A 77 33.24 -6.39 -19.22
C ASN A 77 31.91 -6.52 -18.44
N LYS A 78 31.36 -5.44 -17.86
CA LYS A 78 29.98 -5.42 -17.36
C LYS A 78 29.28 -4.12 -17.73
N ASP A 79 28.02 -4.25 -18.16
CA ASP A 79 27.11 -3.12 -18.35
C ASP A 79 26.88 -2.43 -17.01
N THR A 80 26.77 -1.11 -17.05
CA THR A 80 26.39 -0.32 -15.88
C THR A 80 24.94 -0.59 -15.50
N PHE A 81 24.56 -0.25 -14.26
CA PHE A 81 23.15 -0.28 -13.86
C PHE A 81 22.26 0.51 -14.83
N LYS A 82 22.73 1.70 -15.23
CA LYS A 82 22.01 2.56 -16.19
C LYS A 82 21.71 1.81 -17.49
N GLU A 83 22.73 1.28 -18.16
CA GLU A 83 22.56 0.59 -19.45
C GLU A 83 21.70 -0.67 -19.33
N THR A 84 21.90 -1.44 -18.24
CA THR A 84 21.08 -2.62 -17.96
C THR A 84 19.61 -2.23 -17.83
N MET A 85 19.32 -1.15 -17.09
CA MET A 85 17.95 -0.68 -16.89
C MET A 85 17.34 -0.09 -18.14
N GLU A 86 18.10 0.66 -18.94
CA GLU A 86 17.65 1.17 -20.25
C GLU A 86 17.28 0.00 -21.19
N ALA A 87 18.12 -1.04 -21.26
CA ALA A 87 17.83 -2.23 -22.05
C ALA A 87 16.58 -2.99 -21.56
N ILE A 88 16.39 -3.11 -20.24
CA ILE A 88 15.18 -3.72 -19.64
C ILE A 88 13.94 -2.89 -19.97
N VAL A 89 14.00 -1.56 -19.84
CA VAL A 89 12.88 -0.66 -20.15
C VAL A 89 12.52 -0.73 -21.63
N ASN A 90 13.51 -0.75 -22.53
CA ASN A 90 13.29 -0.89 -23.96
C ASN A 90 12.64 -2.25 -24.28
N SER A 91 13.16 -3.34 -23.74
CA SER A 91 12.58 -4.69 -23.92
C SER A 91 11.14 -4.78 -23.39
N TYR A 92 10.87 -4.14 -22.25
CA TYR A 92 9.52 -4.04 -21.71
C TYR A 92 8.61 -3.26 -22.66
N SER A 93 9.06 -2.09 -23.12
CA SER A 93 8.29 -1.16 -23.96
C SER A 93 7.93 -1.77 -25.32
N GLU A 94 8.85 -2.50 -25.96
CA GLU A 94 8.62 -3.19 -27.24
C GLU A 94 7.45 -4.16 -27.16
N ILE A 95 7.39 -4.93 -26.07
CA ILE A 95 6.28 -5.85 -25.83
C ILE A 95 5.04 -5.05 -25.43
N TYR A 96 5.18 -4.06 -24.54
CA TYR A 96 4.10 -3.23 -24.03
C TYR A 96 3.29 -2.54 -25.15
N TYR A 97 3.97 -2.05 -26.20
CA TYR A 97 3.31 -1.36 -27.31
C TYR A 97 2.65 -2.28 -28.34
N LYS A 98 2.79 -3.62 -28.24
CA LYS A 98 2.07 -4.55 -29.12
C LYS A 98 0.56 -4.42 -28.90
N LYS A 99 -0.20 -4.26 -29.98
CA LYS A 99 -1.67 -4.16 -29.94
C LYS A 99 -2.32 -5.41 -29.35
N GLU A 100 -1.91 -6.56 -29.87
CA GLU A 100 -2.31 -7.88 -29.39
C GLU A 100 -1.09 -8.57 -28.78
N LYS A 101 -1.23 -9.10 -27.58
CA LYS A 101 -0.15 -9.80 -26.87
C LYS A 101 -0.50 -11.26 -26.73
N ALA A 102 0.34 -12.13 -27.29
CA ALA A 102 0.22 -13.57 -27.10
C ALA A 102 0.54 -13.95 -25.63
N ASP A 103 0.19 -15.16 -25.21
CA ASP A 103 0.55 -15.63 -23.86
C ASP A 103 2.06 -15.62 -23.60
N THR A 104 2.87 -15.80 -24.65
CA THR A 104 4.33 -15.68 -24.57
C THR A 104 4.75 -14.24 -24.25
N ASP A 105 4.09 -13.24 -24.83
CA ASP A 105 4.33 -11.83 -24.53
C ASP A 105 3.95 -11.50 -23.09
N LYS A 106 2.80 -11.99 -22.60
CA LYS A 106 2.34 -11.79 -21.21
C LYS A 106 3.35 -12.40 -20.21
N LYS A 107 3.78 -13.65 -20.44
CA LYS A 107 4.83 -14.29 -19.63
C LYS A 107 6.17 -13.56 -19.70
N ASN A 108 6.55 -13.03 -20.85
CA ASN A 108 7.76 -12.24 -21.00
C ASN A 108 7.68 -10.93 -20.22
N LEU A 109 6.53 -10.23 -20.24
CA LEU A 109 6.32 -9.04 -19.41
C LEU A 109 6.45 -9.34 -17.93
N GLU A 110 5.87 -10.45 -17.45
CA GLU A 110 6.03 -10.88 -16.05
C GLU A 110 7.49 -11.16 -15.69
N LYS A 111 8.22 -11.84 -16.57
CA LYS A 111 9.63 -12.16 -16.41
C LYS A 111 10.49 -10.89 -16.38
N ILE A 112 10.34 -10.00 -17.37
CA ILE A 112 11.06 -8.72 -17.44
C ILE A 112 10.71 -7.86 -16.22
N SER A 113 9.45 -7.83 -15.79
CA SER A 113 9.05 -7.11 -14.57
C SER A 113 9.74 -7.66 -13.33
N SER A 114 9.88 -8.99 -13.23
CA SER A 114 10.58 -9.65 -12.12
C SER A 114 12.09 -9.33 -12.13
N GLU A 115 12.71 -9.36 -13.31
CA GLU A 115 14.10 -8.99 -13.52
C GLU A 115 14.35 -7.52 -13.15
N MET A 116 13.49 -6.61 -13.62
CA MET A 116 13.55 -5.19 -13.30
C MET A 116 13.45 -4.93 -11.79
N ARG A 117 12.51 -5.60 -11.09
CA ARG A 117 12.39 -5.48 -9.63
C ARG A 117 13.63 -5.96 -8.89
N LYS A 118 14.20 -7.10 -9.31
CA LYS A 118 15.43 -7.65 -8.72
C LYS A 118 16.61 -6.70 -8.92
N GLU A 119 16.74 -6.14 -10.12
CA GLU A 119 17.82 -5.22 -10.46
C GLU A 119 17.72 -3.93 -9.62
N ILE A 120 16.53 -3.34 -9.49
CA ILE A 120 16.26 -2.21 -8.59
C ILE A 120 16.62 -2.54 -7.13
N VAL A 121 16.18 -3.69 -6.61
CA VAL A 121 16.46 -4.08 -5.23
C VAL A 121 17.95 -4.35 -4.99
N SER A 122 18.67 -4.81 -6.01
CA SER A 122 20.11 -5.04 -5.92
C SER A 122 20.90 -3.75 -5.69
N VAL A 123 20.40 -2.61 -6.19
CA VAL A 123 20.98 -1.28 -5.93
C VAL A 123 20.94 -0.95 -4.44
N PHE A 124 19.80 -1.15 -3.79
CA PHE A 124 19.68 -0.94 -2.34
C PHE A 124 20.59 -1.88 -1.56
N LYS A 125 20.78 -3.11 -2.02
CA LYS A 125 21.73 -4.07 -1.43
C LYS A 125 23.20 -3.75 -1.75
N GLY A 126 23.47 -2.63 -2.40
CA GLY A 126 24.81 -2.09 -2.64
C GLY A 126 25.54 -2.71 -3.82
N LYS A 127 24.83 -3.22 -4.84
CA LYS A 127 25.44 -3.73 -6.09
C LYS A 127 26.42 -2.71 -6.71
N CYS A 128 26.07 -1.42 -6.65
CA CYS A 128 26.82 -0.33 -7.29
C CYS A 128 27.75 0.45 -6.34
N SER A 129 27.58 0.33 -5.02
CA SER A 129 28.34 1.09 -4.02
C SER A 129 28.46 0.36 -2.69
N GLU A 130 29.69 0.23 -2.19
CA GLU A 130 29.97 -0.38 -0.88
C GLU A 130 29.47 0.50 0.27
N GLU A 131 29.41 1.83 0.08
CA GLU A 131 28.82 2.74 1.06
C GLU A 131 27.31 2.46 1.22
N ILE A 132 26.60 2.31 0.09
CA ILE A 132 25.17 1.95 0.09
C ILE A 132 24.97 0.58 0.72
N LYS A 133 25.85 -0.39 0.44
CA LYS A 133 25.82 -1.72 1.07
C LYS A 133 25.94 -1.64 2.59
N LYS A 134 26.86 -0.80 3.09
CA LYS A 134 27.04 -0.57 4.52
C LYS A 134 25.79 0.05 5.14
N LYS A 135 25.29 1.16 4.57
CA LYS A 135 24.05 1.83 5.04
C LYS A 135 22.87 0.87 5.05
N PHE A 136 22.68 0.09 3.99
CA PHE A 136 21.58 -0.89 3.90
C PHE A 136 21.68 -1.99 4.95
N THR A 137 22.88 -2.45 5.26
CA THR A 137 23.11 -3.40 6.36
C THR A 137 22.75 -2.78 7.70
N ASN A 138 23.07 -1.50 7.90
CA ASN A 138 22.78 -0.78 9.14
C ASN A 138 21.28 -0.46 9.30
N LEU A 139 20.53 -0.20 8.22
CA LEU A 139 19.12 0.28 8.21
C LEU A 139 18.15 -0.47 9.13
N PHE A 140 18.41 -1.75 9.42
CA PHE A 140 17.53 -2.60 10.22
C PHE A 140 18.22 -3.14 11.49
N ASN A 141 19.44 -2.69 11.77
CA ASN A 141 20.25 -3.11 12.89
C ASN A 141 20.47 -1.96 13.88
N LYS A 142 21.12 -2.26 15.01
CA LYS A 142 21.36 -1.29 16.09
C LYS A 142 22.22 -0.10 15.64
N GLU A 143 23.07 -0.31 14.64
CA GLU A 143 23.97 0.67 14.05
C GLU A 143 23.19 1.84 13.41
N LEU A 144 21.95 1.63 12.94
CA LEU A 144 21.10 2.72 12.49
C LEU A 144 20.94 3.79 13.59
N ILE A 145 20.54 3.37 14.79
CA ILE A 145 20.29 4.27 15.91
C ILE A 145 21.60 4.76 16.53
N LYS A 146 22.59 3.87 16.67
CA LYS A 146 23.84 4.17 17.39
C LYS A 146 24.86 4.96 16.58
N GLU A 147 24.76 4.97 15.25
CA GLU A 147 25.77 5.57 14.38
C GLU A 147 25.12 6.41 13.29
N ASP A 148 24.38 5.78 12.38
CA ASP A 148 23.90 6.42 11.14
C ASP A 148 23.00 7.63 11.43
N LEU A 149 21.98 7.49 12.29
CA LEU A 149 21.07 8.58 12.62
C LEU A 149 21.78 9.72 13.37
N LEU A 150 22.71 9.41 14.27
CA LEU A 150 23.46 10.44 14.99
C LEU A 150 24.29 11.30 14.03
N SER A 151 24.76 10.73 12.92
CA SER A 151 25.45 11.49 11.87
C SER A 151 24.51 12.27 10.93
N PHE A 152 23.23 11.92 10.90
CA PHE A 152 22.23 12.47 9.99
C PHE A 152 21.40 13.61 10.61
N CYS A 153 21.15 13.54 11.92
CA CYS A 153 20.29 14.45 12.66
C CYS A 153 20.96 15.80 12.96
N ASP A 154 20.15 16.81 13.25
CA ASP A 154 20.62 18.02 13.95
C ASP A 154 20.84 17.75 15.45
N ASP A 155 21.34 18.74 16.19
CA ASP A 155 21.73 18.53 17.58
C ASP A 155 20.54 18.25 18.52
N GLU A 156 19.37 18.84 18.26
CA GLU A 156 18.14 18.59 19.05
C GLU A 156 17.63 17.16 18.80
N GLU A 157 17.61 16.73 17.55
CA GLU A 157 17.20 15.39 17.17
C GLU A 157 18.17 14.31 17.65
N LYS A 158 19.47 14.58 17.66
CA LYS A 158 20.48 13.67 18.22
C LYS A 158 20.21 13.34 19.67
N GLU A 159 19.84 14.33 20.50
CA GLU A 159 19.50 14.08 21.90
C GLU A 159 18.33 13.10 22.05
N VAL A 160 17.31 13.22 21.19
CA VAL A 160 16.15 12.31 21.22
C VAL A 160 16.51 10.91 20.70
N VAL A 161 17.34 10.81 19.66
CA VAL A 161 17.82 9.54 19.10
C VAL A 161 18.71 8.80 20.11
N ASP A 162 19.61 9.52 20.79
CA ASP A 162 20.58 8.92 21.72
C ASP A 162 19.92 8.25 22.93
N LYS A 163 18.74 8.73 23.37
CA LYS A 163 17.90 8.07 24.39
C LYS A 163 17.54 6.62 24.03
N PHE A 164 17.62 6.24 22.76
CA PHE A 164 17.34 4.89 22.27
C PHE A 164 18.58 4.04 21.99
N SER A 165 19.79 4.52 22.27
CA SER A 165 21.03 3.75 22.08
C SER A 165 20.94 2.37 22.74
N ASP A 166 20.43 2.27 23.97
CA ASP A 166 20.23 0.98 24.66
C ASP A 166 18.87 0.31 24.41
N PHE A 167 18.02 0.93 23.58
CA PHE A 167 16.65 0.49 23.27
C PHE A 167 16.42 0.23 21.77
N THR A 168 17.44 -0.13 21.02
CA THR A 168 17.32 -0.39 19.57
C THR A 168 16.32 -1.51 19.23
N THR A 169 16.17 -2.52 20.11
CA THR A 169 15.19 -3.60 19.95
C THR A 169 13.74 -3.10 19.97
N TYR A 170 13.48 -1.91 20.52
CA TYR A 170 12.17 -1.27 20.55
C TYR A 170 11.63 -0.97 19.13
N PHE A 171 12.52 -0.87 18.14
CA PHE A 171 12.17 -0.60 16.74
C PHE A 171 11.96 -1.86 15.89
N LYS A 172 12.11 -3.08 16.43
CA LYS A 172 12.07 -4.32 15.64
C LYS A 172 10.83 -4.46 14.75
N GLY A 173 9.63 -4.25 15.31
CA GLY A 173 8.39 -4.32 14.52
C GLY A 173 8.29 -3.22 13.46
N PHE A 174 8.87 -2.05 13.72
CA PHE A 174 8.95 -0.95 12.76
C PHE A 174 9.93 -1.26 11.62
N HIS A 175 11.10 -1.82 11.93
CA HIS A 175 12.07 -2.26 10.93
C HIS A 175 11.52 -3.34 10.01
N GLU A 176 10.74 -4.31 10.52
CA GLU A 176 10.07 -5.31 9.66
C GLU A 176 9.10 -4.66 8.67
N ASN A 177 8.33 -3.64 9.09
CA ASN A 177 7.47 -2.88 8.18
C ASN A 177 8.28 -2.14 7.11
N ARG A 178 9.43 -1.56 7.45
CA ARG A 178 10.32 -0.86 6.51
C ARG A 178 11.03 -1.82 5.56
N LYS A 179 11.41 -3.00 6.02
CA LYS A 179 12.05 -4.04 5.20
C LYS A 179 11.18 -4.46 4.01
N ASN A 180 9.85 -4.49 4.19
CA ASN A 180 8.90 -4.80 3.11
C ASN A 180 8.99 -3.83 1.92
N MET A 181 9.48 -2.60 2.13
CA MET A 181 9.65 -1.62 1.05
C MET A 181 10.76 -2.01 0.06
N TYR A 182 11.75 -2.78 0.53
CA TYR A 182 12.94 -3.18 -0.23
C TYR A 182 12.83 -4.60 -0.78
N SER A 183 11.60 -5.12 -0.90
CA SER A 183 11.32 -6.45 -1.46
C SER A 183 11.33 -6.42 -3.00
N ASP A 184 11.80 -7.51 -3.61
CA ASP A 184 11.70 -7.79 -5.05
C ASP A 184 10.42 -8.57 -5.40
N GLU A 185 9.65 -8.98 -4.40
CA GLU A 185 8.35 -9.62 -4.57
C GLU A 185 7.31 -8.64 -5.11
N GLU A 186 6.25 -9.19 -5.71
CA GLU A 186 5.14 -8.41 -6.26
C GLU A 186 4.20 -7.94 -5.15
N LYS A 187 4.68 -7.01 -4.32
CA LYS A 187 3.95 -6.45 -3.18
C LYS A 187 3.80 -4.95 -3.34
N SER A 188 2.57 -4.43 -3.23
CA SER A 188 2.27 -2.99 -3.38
C SER A 188 2.97 -2.08 -2.38
N THR A 189 3.49 -2.62 -1.29
CA THR A 189 4.30 -1.88 -0.30
C THR A 189 5.75 -1.68 -0.74
N ALA A 190 6.21 -2.34 -1.82
CA ALA A 190 7.59 -2.30 -2.27
C ALA A 190 7.86 -1.14 -3.25
N ILE A 191 9.05 -0.53 -3.14
CA ILE A 191 9.53 0.52 -4.06
C ILE A 191 9.67 -0.03 -5.48
N SER A 192 10.21 -1.24 -5.60
CA SER A 192 10.36 -1.94 -6.88
C SER A 192 9.00 -2.15 -7.56
N TYR A 193 7.94 -2.41 -6.78
CA TYR A 193 6.58 -2.53 -7.31
C TYR A 193 6.03 -1.20 -7.81
N ARG A 194 6.14 -0.12 -7.01
CA ARG A 194 5.74 1.25 -7.40
C ARG A 194 6.38 1.68 -8.72
N ILE A 195 7.67 1.41 -8.90
CA ILE A 195 8.39 1.74 -10.12
C ILE A 195 7.88 0.89 -11.30
N VAL A 196 7.87 -0.44 -11.16
CA VAL A 196 7.67 -1.35 -12.30
C VAL A 196 6.21 -1.56 -12.68
N HIS A 197 5.32 -1.72 -11.71
CA HIS A 197 3.92 -2.09 -11.97
C HIS A 197 2.97 -0.91 -12.02
N GLU A 198 3.34 0.22 -11.41
CA GLU A 198 2.46 1.38 -11.34
C GLU A 198 2.97 2.55 -12.20
N ASN A 199 4.23 2.98 -12.02
CA ASN A 199 4.76 4.15 -12.73
C ASN A 199 5.23 3.86 -14.16
N LEU A 200 5.86 2.71 -14.44
CA LEU A 200 6.33 2.39 -15.79
C LEU A 200 5.19 2.34 -16.82
N PRO A 201 4.07 1.62 -16.58
CA PRO A 201 2.95 1.62 -17.53
C PRO A 201 2.38 3.02 -17.79
N LYS A 202 2.23 3.83 -16.74
CA LYS A 202 1.77 5.24 -16.87
C LYS A 202 2.72 6.08 -17.71
N TYR A 203 4.03 5.91 -17.51
CA TYR A 203 5.05 6.61 -18.28
C TYR A 203 4.99 6.23 -19.77
N LEU A 204 4.85 4.94 -20.09
CA LEU A 204 4.75 4.46 -21.47
C LEU A 204 3.45 4.90 -22.16
N ASP A 205 2.32 4.90 -21.45
CA ASP A 205 1.06 5.46 -21.95
C ASP A 205 1.24 6.93 -22.38
N ASN A 206 1.92 7.72 -21.55
CA ASN A 206 2.21 9.12 -21.85
C ASN A 206 3.09 9.26 -23.10
N LEU A 207 4.12 8.42 -23.25
CA LEU A 207 4.97 8.44 -24.44
C LEU A 207 4.18 8.10 -25.71
N GLN A 208 3.24 7.15 -25.65
CA GLN A 208 2.38 6.81 -26.78
C GLN A 208 1.50 8.00 -27.21
N ILE A 209 0.97 8.75 -26.25
CA ILE A 209 0.21 10.00 -26.52
C ILE A 209 1.14 11.04 -27.15
N ILE A 210 2.33 11.27 -26.57
CA ILE A 210 3.31 12.23 -27.09
C ILE A 210 3.76 11.89 -28.51
N LYS A 211 4.00 10.61 -28.80
CA LYS A 211 4.35 10.12 -30.12
C LYS A 211 3.22 10.42 -31.12
N THR A 212 1.97 10.14 -30.74
CA THR A 212 0.79 10.48 -31.55
C THR A 212 0.71 11.99 -31.82
N ILE A 213 1.01 12.83 -30.84
CA ILE A 213 1.05 14.30 -31.01
C ILE A 213 2.11 14.69 -32.03
N LYS A 214 3.35 14.20 -31.87
CA LYS A 214 4.48 14.51 -32.75
C LYS A 214 4.24 14.08 -34.20
N GLU A 215 3.59 12.93 -34.41
CA GLU A 215 3.35 12.37 -35.75
C GLU A 215 2.18 13.06 -36.47
N LYS A 216 1.05 13.26 -35.77
CA LYS A 216 -0.20 13.75 -36.39
C LYS A 216 -0.34 15.28 -36.37
N TYR A 217 0.28 15.98 -35.42
CA TYR A 217 0.03 17.40 -35.15
C TYR A 217 1.35 18.20 -35.19
N LYS A 218 1.90 18.34 -36.40
CA LYS A 218 3.24 18.94 -36.63
C LYS A 218 3.36 20.42 -36.23
N ASP A 219 2.23 21.13 -36.13
CA ASP A 219 2.15 22.54 -35.72
C ASP A 219 1.95 22.72 -34.20
N PHE A 220 2.05 21.65 -33.41
CA PHE A 220 2.08 21.74 -31.95
C PHE A 220 3.32 22.53 -31.46
N GLU A 221 3.11 23.47 -30.54
CA GLU A 221 4.10 24.50 -30.15
C GLU A 221 5.18 23.99 -29.17
N TRP A 222 5.92 22.93 -29.53
CA TRP A 222 6.94 22.31 -28.67
C TRP A 222 8.05 23.26 -28.18
N LYS A 223 8.38 24.29 -28.97
CA LYS A 223 9.41 25.29 -28.59
C LYS A 223 8.96 26.16 -27.41
N ASN A 224 7.67 26.49 -27.35
CA ASN A 224 7.11 27.35 -26.31
C ASN A 224 7.08 26.64 -24.96
N LEU A 225 6.85 25.32 -24.98
CA LEU A 225 6.97 24.46 -23.79
C LEU A 225 8.41 24.45 -23.23
N ASP A 226 9.41 24.31 -24.10
CA ASP A 226 10.83 24.29 -23.67
C ASP A 226 11.25 25.61 -23.03
N SER A 227 10.84 26.75 -23.60
CA SER A 227 11.08 28.07 -22.97
C SER A 227 10.32 28.24 -21.66
N SER A 228 9.07 27.76 -21.58
CA SER A 228 8.23 27.85 -20.37
C SER A 228 8.88 27.13 -19.20
N LEU A 229 9.25 25.86 -19.35
CA LEU A 229 9.76 25.05 -18.24
C LEU A 229 11.21 25.39 -17.87
N LYS A 230 12.04 25.86 -18.82
CA LYS A 230 13.40 26.34 -18.51
C LYS A 230 13.43 27.61 -17.67
N SER A 231 12.33 28.37 -17.60
CA SER A 231 12.21 29.50 -16.67
C SER A 231 12.18 29.04 -15.20
N ILE A 232 11.77 27.79 -14.94
CA ILE A 232 11.72 27.20 -13.59
C ILE A 232 13.04 26.50 -13.26
N ASP A 233 13.53 25.68 -14.19
CA ASP A 233 14.74 24.89 -14.03
C ASP A 233 15.54 24.93 -15.34
N SER A 234 16.55 25.80 -15.39
CA SER A 234 17.40 25.99 -16.56
C SER A 234 18.17 24.73 -16.95
N ASN A 235 18.33 23.78 -16.02
CA ASN A 235 19.02 22.51 -16.25
C ASN A 235 18.06 21.39 -16.68
N LEU A 236 16.76 21.67 -16.78
CA LEU A 236 15.76 20.69 -17.17
C LEU A 236 15.90 20.35 -18.66
N ARG A 237 16.20 19.08 -18.93
CA ARG A 237 16.24 18.51 -20.28
C ARG A 237 14.96 17.75 -20.53
N ILE A 238 13.93 18.45 -21.01
CA ILE A 238 12.60 17.87 -21.25
C ILE A 238 12.69 16.62 -22.14
N LYS A 239 13.53 16.65 -23.18
CA LYS A 239 13.71 15.52 -24.10
C LYS A 239 14.12 14.23 -23.39
N ASP A 240 14.92 14.34 -22.33
CA ASP A 240 15.40 13.19 -21.57
C ASP A 240 14.23 12.50 -20.83
N PHE A 241 13.16 13.23 -20.48
CA PHE A 241 11.95 12.70 -19.85
C PHE A 241 10.87 12.23 -20.84
N LEU A 242 11.09 12.43 -22.15
CA LEU A 242 10.12 12.12 -23.21
C LEU A 242 10.63 11.01 -24.15
N ALA A 243 11.47 10.12 -23.63
CA ALA A 243 12.02 8.93 -24.27
C ALA A 243 11.87 7.71 -23.35
N GLU A 244 11.80 6.51 -23.90
CA GLU A 244 11.65 5.26 -23.15
C GLU A 244 12.72 5.11 -22.07
N GLU A 245 13.99 5.27 -22.45
CA GLU A 245 15.15 5.20 -21.55
C GLU A 245 15.11 6.25 -20.44
N GLY A 246 14.43 7.37 -20.70
CA GLY A 246 14.18 8.45 -19.76
C GLY A 246 13.43 8.04 -18.50
N PHE A 247 12.72 6.90 -18.52
CA PHE A 247 11.95 6.42 -17.38
C PHE A 247 12.82 6.25 -16.12
N ILE A 248 14.09 5.87 -16.29
CA ILE A 248 15.02 5.66 -15.17
C ILE A 248 15.22 6.93 -14.32
N LEU A 249 15.03 8.12 -14.92
CA LEU A 249 15.13 9.40 -14.24
C LEU A 249 13.99 9.64 -13.25
N THR A 250 12.96 8.76 -13.24
CA THR A 250 11.76 8.86 -12.40
C THR A 250 11.74 7.83 -11.26
N PHE A 251 12.87 7.18 -10.96
CA PHE A 251 12.91 6.15 -9.90
C PHE A 251 12.84 6.75 -8.50
N SER A 252 13.39 7.95 -8.31
CA SER A 252 13.35 8.68 -7.05
C SER A 252 12.20 9.69 -6.99
N GLN A 253 11.85 10.16 -5.78
CA GLN A 253 10.78 11.16 -5.63
C GLN A 253 11.13 12.46 -6.37
N LYS A 254 12.39 12.91 -6.27
CA LYS A 254 12.89 14.09 -6.98
C LYS A 254 12.75 13.95 -8.50
N GLY A 255 13.01 12.76 -9.01
CA GLY A 255 12.79 12.41 -10.41
C GLY A 255 11.32 12.48 -10.84
N ILE A 256 10.44 11.90 -10.03
CA ILE A 256 8.98 11.95 -10.23
C ILE A 256 8.47 13.39 -10.21
N ASP A 257 8.93 14.21 -9.27
CA ASP A 257 8.51 15.61 -9.15
C ASP A 257 8.93 16.41 -10.38
N ARG A 258 10.14 16.20 -10.89
CA ARG A 258 10.60 16.83 -12.15
C ARG A 258 9.79 16.36 -13.36
N TYR A 259 9.47 15.08 -13.46
CA TYR A 259 8.60 14.58 -14.53
C TYR A 259 7.19 15.17 -14.45
N ASN A 260 6.58 15.16 -13.27
CA ASN A 260 5.25 15.72 -13.06
C ASN A 260 5.23 17.24 -13.28
N LEU A 261 6.32 17.95 -12.98
CA LEU A 261 6.51 19.36 -13.34
C LEU A 261 6.51 19.57 -14.86
N VAL A 262 7.17 18.70 -15.63
CA VAL A 262 7.12 18.75 -17.11
C VAL A 262 5.67 18.59 -17.61
N LEU A 263 4.89 17.72 -16.98
CA LEU A 263 3.51 17.46 -17.38
C LEU A 263 2.53 18.59 -17.00
N GLY A 264 2.56 19.07 -15.76
CA GLY A 264 1.54 19.99 -15.22
C GLY A 264 2.01 21.41 -14.89
N GLY A 265 3.29 21.71 -15.09
CA GLY A 265 3.85 23.02 -14.76
C GLY A 265 3.85 23.31 -13.25
N LYS A 266 3.97 24.59 -12.88
CA LYS A 266 3.99 25.04 -11.48
C LYS A 266 3.42 26.45 -11.36
N SER A 267 2.63 26.67 -10.31
CA SER A 267 2.24 28.02 -9.89
C SER A 267 3.36 28.65 -9.05
N LEU A 268 3.75 29.87 -9.39
CA LEU A 268 4.71 30.66 -8.63
C LEU A 268 4.02 31.40 -7.49
N ASP A 269 4.78 31.80 -6.48
CA ASP A 269 4.26 32.54 -5.30
C ASP A 269 3.67 33.91 -5.70
N SER A 270 4.05 34.45 -6.87
CA SER A 270 3.48 35.65 -7.49
C SER A 270 2.05 35.44 -8.04
N GLY A 271 1.54 34.21 -8.06
CA GLY A 271 0.27 33.83 -8.68
C GLY A 271 0.37 33.53 -10.19
N GLU A 272 1.52 33.77 -10.81
CA GLU A 272 1.77 33.40 -12.21
C GLU A 272 1.92 31.88 -12.35
N LYS A 273 1.24 31.29 -13.35
CA LYS A 273 1.32 29.84 -13.62
C LYS A 273 2.23 29.57 -14.81
N VAL A 274 3.34 28.88 -14.55
CA VAL A 274 4.18 28.33 -15.62
C VAL A 274 3.51 27.05 -16.14
N GLN A 275 3.27 27.01 -17.44
CA GLN A 275 2.49 25.96 -18.10
C GLN A 275 3.34 24.73 -18.41
N GLY A 276 2.78 23.54 -18.15
CA GLY A 276 3.33 22.25 -18.54
C GLY A 276 2.66 21.67 -19.79
N LEU A 277 3.07 20.46 -20.17
CA LEU A 277 2.64 19.83 -21.42
C LEU A 277 1.12 19.61 -21.48
N ASN A 278 0.45 19.31 -20.37
CA ASN A 278 -1.00 19.15 -20.33
C ASN A 278 -1.75 20.45 -20.63
N GLU A 279 -1.27 21.61 -20.14
CA GLU A 279 -1.83 22.90 -20.49
C GLU A 279 -1.67 23.20 -21.98
N PHE A 280 -0.48 22.96 -22.55
CA PHE A 280 -0.25 23.13 -23.99
C PHE A 280 -1.13 22.21 -24.83
N ILE A 281 -1.30 20.94 -24.43
CA ILE A 281 -2.24 20.00 -25.06
C ILE A 281 -3.66 20.57 -25.01
N ASN A 282 -4.09 21.09 -23.86
CA ASN A 282 -5.43 21.64 -23.69
C ASN A 282 -5.69 22.85 -24.59
N LEU A 283 -4.76 23.81 -24.63
CA LEU A 283 -4.85 25.00 -25.48
C LEU A 283 -4.87 24.62 -26.96
N TYR A 284 -4.01 23.67 -27.36
CA TYR A 284 -3.97 23.20 -28.74
C TYR A 284 -5.28 22.54 -29.16
N ARG A 285 -5.85 21.68 -28.31
CA ARG A 285 -7.17 21.07 -28.56
C ARG A 285 -8.25 22.13 -28.77
N GLN A 286 -8.32 23.15 -27.90
CA GLN A 286 -9.29 24.24 -28.02
C GLN A 286 -9.12 25.02 -29.32
N LYS A 287 -7.88 25.39 -29.67
CA LYS A 287 -7.55 26.13 -30.90
C LYS A 287 -7.92 25.36 -32.17
N LYS A 288 -7.82 24.03 -32.15
CA LYS A 288 -8.08 23.16 -33.30
C LYS A 288 -9.44 22.48 -33.29
N ASN A 289 -10.27 22.76 -32.28
CA ASN A 289 -11.56 22.11 -32.07
C ASN A 289 -11.46 20.58 -32.09
N LEU A 290 -10.42 20.05 -31.44
CA LEU A 290 -10.14 18.61 -31.36
C LEU A 290 -10.70 18.01 -30.08
N ASP A 291 -11.19 16.79 -30.19
CA ASP A 291 -11.69 16.02 -29.05
C ASP A 291 -10.54 15.39 -28.24
N ARG A 292 -10.75 15.16 -26.93
CA ARG A 292 -9.79 14.48 -26.05
C ARG A 292 -9.44 13.07 -26.51
N ARG A 293 -10.34 12.38 -27.21
CA ARG A 293 -10.06 11.08 -27.83
C ARG A 293 -8.93 11.16 -28.86
N GLN A 294 -8.84 12.30 -29.54
CA GLN A 294 -7.82 12.51 -30.57
C GLN A 294 -6.46 12.86 -29.95
N ILE A 295 -6.46 13.57 -28.82
CA ILE A 295 -5.26 13.92 -28.04
C ILE A 295 -5.59 13.89 -26.53
N PRO A 296 -5.38 12.76 -25.83
CA PRO A 296 -5.64 12.68 -24.39
C PRO A 296 -4.67 13.52 -23.55
N ASN A 297 -5.01 13.78 -22.27
CA ASN A 297 -4.08 14.35 -21.29
C ASN A 297 -3.06 13.30 -20.83
N LEU A 298 -1.89 13.75 -20.39
CA LEU A 298 -0.84 12.91 -19.82
C LEU A 298 -1.08 12.70 -18.32
N LYS A 299 -0.79 11.49 -17.82
CA LYS A 299 -0.96 11.08 -16.42
C LYS A 299 0.26 11.42 -15.58
N ALA A 300 0.07 12.03 -14.42
CA ALA A 300 1.16 12.16 -13.44
C ALA A 300 1.58 10.77 -12.93
N LEU A 301 2.87 10.61 -12.61
CA LEU A 301 3.37 9.42 -11.94
C LEU A 301 3.02 9.48 -10.45
N PHE A 302 2.79 8.30 -9.85
CA PHE A 302 2.61 8.22 -8.42
C PHE A 302 3.89 8.61 -7.68
N LYS A 303 3.73 9.35 -6.59
CA LYS A 303 4.82 9.62 -5.65
C LYS A 303 5.45 8.31 -5.14
N GLN A 304 6.72 8.29 -4.80
CA GLN A 304 7.46 7.11 -4.35
C GLN A 304 6.99 6.62 -2.97
N ILE A 305 7.26 5.36 -2.60
CA ILE A 305 7.00 4.85 -1.25
C ILE A 305 7.75 5.68 -0.20
N LEU A 306 7.10 5.89 0.96
CA LEU A 306 7.50 6.82 2.03
C LEU A 306 7.55 8.30 1.66
N SER A 307 7.50 8.70 0.38
CA SER A 307 7.38 10.12 0.07
C SER A 307 6.19 10.69 0.83
N ASP A 308 6.36 11.92 1.30
CA ASP A 308 5.20 12.66 1.72
C ASP A 308 4.39 12.87 0.42
N ARG A 309 3.40 11.99 0.21
CA ARG A 309 2.09 12.50 -0.22
C ARG A 309 1.94 13.73 0.63
N GLU A 310 1.66 14.89 0.02
CA GLU A 310 1.18 15.99 0.84
C GLU A 310 0.11 15.31 1.65
N LYS A 311 0.40 15.11 2.94
CA LYS A 311 -0.52 14.39 3.79
C LYS A 311 -1.71 15.27 3.57
N PHE A 312 -2.77 14.69 3.02
CA PHE A 312 -4.06 15.31 3.06
C PHE A 312 -4.12 15.89 4.47
N SER A 313 -3.98 17.22 4.60
CA SER A 313 -3.54 17.84 5.86
C SER A 313 -4.48 17.45 6.99
N PHE A 314 -5.69 17.10 6.57
CA PHE A 314 -6.78 16.53 7.29
C PHE A 314 -6.59 15.16 7.92
N VAL A 315 -5.71 14.23 7.51
CA VAL A 315 -5.65 12.90 8.18
C VAL A 315 -4.54 12.85 9.24
N PRO A 316 -4.83 13.07 10.54
CA PRO A 316 -3.81 13.01 11.58
C PRO A 316 -3.27 11.58 11.75
N GLU A 317 -2.06 11.40 12.31
CA GLU A 317 -1.52 10.07 12.63
C GLU A 317 -2.45 9.28 13.55
N LYS A 318 -3.15 9.99 14.45
CA LYS A 318 -4.20 9.47 15.32
C LYS A 318 -5.20 10.58 15.65
N PHE A 319 -6.48 10.22 15.71
CA PHE A 319 -7.53 11.08 16.26
C PHE A 319 -7.49 11.11 17.78
N ASN A 320 -7.44 12.32 18.34
CA ASN A 320 -7.45 12.53 19.79
C ASN A 320 -8.81 13.05 20.31
N SER A 321 -9.64 13.62 19.45
CA SER A 321 -10.96 14.16 19.79
C SER A 321 -12.01 13.84 18.72
N GLY A 322 -13.29 13.91 19.10
CA GLY A 322 -14.41 13.80 18.15
C GLY A 322 -14.41 14.95 17.15
N SER A 323 -14.06 16.16 17.59
CA SER A 323 -13.95 17.34 16.71
C SER A 323 -12.91 17.13 15.61
N SER A 324 -11.74 16.56 15.94
CA SER A 324 -10.72 16.24 14.94
C SER A 324 -11.21 15.20 13.93
N VAL A 325 -12.04 14.23 14.33
CA VAL A 325 -12.67 13.28 13.40
C VAL A 325 -13.61 14.01 12.43
N LEU A 326 -14.47 14.87 12.95
CA LEU A 326 -15.47 15.59 12.14
C LEU A 326 -14.79 16.57 11.18
N GLU A 327 -13.76 17.27 11.63
CA GLU A 327 -12.94 18.15 10.80
C GLU A 327 -12.27 17.39 9.66
N SER A 328 -11.62 16.26 9.93
CA SER A 328 -10.99 15.46 8.89
C SER A 328 -11.96 14.87 7.88
N ILE A 329 -13.19 14.53 8.31
CA ILE A 329 -14.26 14.11 7.40
C ILE A 329 -14.68 15.29 6.54
N ARG A 330 -14.88 16.48 7.13
CA ARG A 330 -15.26 17.70 6.42
C ARG A 330 -14.23 18.06 5.35
N GLU A 331 -12.96 18.14 5.73
CA GLU A 331 -11.86 18.45 4.82
C GLU A 331 -11.72 17.40 3.70
N TYR A 332 -11.85 16.10 4.01
CA TYR A 332 -11.88 15.07 2.97
C TYR A 332 -13.03 15.29 1.97
N CYS A 333 -14.21 15.67 2.46
CA CYS A 333 -15.35 15.95 1.59
C CYS A 333 -15.08 17.16 0.70
N GLU A 334 -14.55 18.24 1.26
CA GLU A 334 -14.25 19.48 0.53
C GLU A 334 -13.13 19.30 -0.50
N ASP A 335 -12.06 18.57 -0.13
CA ASP A 335 -10.85 18.41 -0.94
C ASP A 335 -10.93 17.26 -1.95
N VAL A 336 -11.78 16.25 -1.72
CA VAL A 336 -11.83 15.05 -2.55
C VAL A 336 -13.21 14.83 -3.18
N ILE A 337 -14.27 14.78 -2.39
CA ILE A 337 -15.61 14.36 -2.89
C ILE A 337 -16.33 15.50 -3.62
N PHE A 338 -16.26 16.70 -3.08
CA PHE A 338 -16.91 17.90 -3.61
C PHE A 338 -15.92 18.88 -4.23
N SER A 339 -14.63 18.57 -4.20
CA SER A 339 -13.62 19.38 -4.88
C SER A 339 -13.90 19.45 -6.36
N LYS A 340 -13.57 20.61 -6.92
CA LYS A 340 -13.67 20.82 -8.36
C LYS A 340 -12.44 20.24 -9.03
N ILE A 341 -12.61 19.07 -9.65
CA ILE A 341 -11.60 18.49 -10.53
C ILE A 341 -11.74 19.11 -11.92
N GLU A 342 -10.61 19.24 -12.61
CA GLU A 342 -10.60 19.76 -13.98
C GLU A 342 -10.85 18.61 -14.97
N ILE A 343 -12.10 18.49 -15.41
CA ILE A 343 -12.50 17.59 -16.49
C ILE A 343 -13.00 18.48 -17.64
N GLU A 344 -12.52 18.22 -18.85
CA GLU A 344 -12.81 19.02 -20.05
C GLU A 344 -12.43 20.53 -19.97
N GLY A 345 -11.47 20.92 -19.12
CA GLY A 345 -11.14 22.34 -18.92
C GLY A 345 -12.22 23.13 -18.17
N LYS A 346 -13.23 22.42 -17.64
CA LYS A 346 -14.26 22.95 -16.74
C LYS A 346 -14.00 22.41 -15.34
N LYS A 347 -14.17 23.27 -14.36
CA LYS A 347 -14.13 22.89 -12.94
C LYS A 347 -15.47 22.23 -12.58
N VAL A 348 -15.52 20.91 -12.60
CA VAL A 348 -16.70 20.10 -12.20
C VAL A 348 -16.41 19.39 -10.89
N SER A 349 -17.42 19.18 -10.04
CA SER A 349 -17.26 18.38 -8.82
C SER A 349 -16.85 16.94 -9.17
N PHE A 350 -16.06 16.29 -8.32
CA PHE A 350 -15.64 14.89 -8.50
C PHE A 350 -16.81 13.94 -8.85
N LEU A 351 -17.92 13.99 -8.13
CA LEU A 351 -19.09 13.14 -8.38
C LEU A 351 -19.70 13.37 -9.76
N LYS A 352 -19.78 14.63 -10.21
CA LYS A 352 -20.26 14.96 -11.56
C LYS A 352 -19.29 14.54 -12.65
N GLY A 353 -17.99 14.64 -12.37
CA GLY A 353 -16.94 14.10 -13.23
C GLY A 353 -17.09 12.60 -13.46
N LEU A 354 -17.26 11.86 -12.38
CA LEU A 354 -17.54 10.42 -12.41
C LEU A 354 -18.78 10.11 -13.24
N GLU A 355 -19.89 10.79 -12.98
CA GLU A 355 -21.15 10.61 -13.71
C GLU A 355 -20.97 10.87 -15.22
N ASN A 356 -20.24 11.93 -15.59
CA ASN A 356 -19.97 12.24 -16.99
C ASN A 356 -19.11 11.16 -17.66
N THR A 357 -18.03 10.71 -17.00
CA THR A 357 -17.14 9.65 -17.52
C THR A 357 -17.90 8.34 -17.72
N LEU A 358 -18.74 7.95 -16.75
CA LEU A 358 -19.51 6.72 -16.82
C LEU A 358 -20.81 6.82 -17.64
N ASN A 359 -21.17 7.98 -18.19
CA ASN A 359 -22.31 8.11 -19.10
C ASN A 359 -21.90 8.29 -20.57
N ASN A 360 -20.60 8.44 -20.87
CA ASN A 360 -20.09 8.75 -22.21
C ASN A 360 -19.54 7.54 -22.98
N TRP A 361 -20.12 6.34 -22.84
CA TRP A 361 -19.60 5.12 -23.47
C TRP A 361 -19.57 5.14 -24.99
N LYS A 362 -20.53 5.81 -25.64
CA LYS A 362 -20.55 5.99 -27.11
C LYS A 362 -19.28 6.66 -27.64
N GLY A 363 -18.55 7.30 -26.75
CA GLY A 363 -17.30 7.95 -27.06
C GLY A 363 -16.05 7.10 -27.07
N HIS A 364 -16.14 5.87 -26.56
CA HIS A 364 -14.98 5.04 -26.28
C HIS A 364 -15.07 3.70 -27.00
N ASP A 365 -13.91 3.08 -27.20
CA ASP A 365 -13.82 1.75 -27.79
C ASP A 365 -13.99 0.68 -26.70
N LEU A 366 -15.18 0.07 -26.62
CA LEU A 366 -15.51 -0.96 -25.63
C LEU A 366 -14.68 -2.24 -25.76
N ASN A 367 -14.00 -2.47 -26.89
CA ASN A 367 -13.03 -3.57 -27.04
C ASN A 367 -11.73 -3.32 -26.26
N LYS A 368 -11.50 -2.06 -25.89
CA LYS A 368 -10.28 -1.58 -25.23
C LYS A 368 -10.54 -1.05 -23.83
N ILE A 369 -11.74 -1.31 -23.29
CA ILE A 369 -12.08 -1.10 -21.88
C ILE A 369 -12.36 -2.46 -21.27
N TYR A 370 -11.77 -2.72 -20.10
CA TYR A 370 -11.64 -4.06 -19.55
C TYR A 370 -12.22 -4.13 -18.15
N ILE A 371 -12.87 -5.25 -17.84
CA ILE A 371 -13.38 -5.59 -16.51
C ILE A 371 -12.53 -6.70 -15.91
N SER A 372 -12.11 -6.50 -14.65
CA SER A 372 -11.37 -7.50 -13.89
C SER A 372 -12.20 -8.78 -13.71
N ASN A 373 -11.62 -9.93 -14.04
CA ASN A 373 -12.23 -11.24 -13.81
C ASN A 373 -11.99 -11.69 -12.35
N ASP A 374 -12.54 -10.93 -11.41
CA ASP A 374 -12.48 -11.20 -9.99
C ASP A 374 -13.88 -11.11 -9.35
N LEU A 375 -13.92 -11.06 -8.02
CA LEU A 375 -15.17 -10.92 -7.27
C LEU A 375 -16.00 -9.70 -7.71
N GLY A 376 -15.37 -8.67 -8.29
CA GLY A 376 -16.04 -7.52 -8.88
C GLY A 376 -16.99 -7.92 -10.00
N LEU A 377 -16.54 -8.71 -10.97
CA LEU A 377 -17.40 -9.20 -12.07
C LEU A 377 -18.52 -10.11 -11.54
N THR A 378 -18.21 -10.94 -10.54
CA THR A 378 -19.20 -11.77 -9.84
C THR A 378 -20.31 -10.92 -9.21
N ASN A 379 -19.96 -9.79 -8.58
CA ASN A 379 -20.91 -8.85 -8.00
C ASN A 379 -21.77 -8.17 -9.09
N VAL A 380 -21.18 -7.79 -10.23
CA VAL A 380 -21.91 -7.25 -11.38
C VAL A 380 -22.93 -8.27 -11.90
N SER A 381 -22.53 -9.55 -12.05
CA SER A 381 -23.43 -10.63 -12.46
C SER A 381 -24.63 -10.76 -11.53
N ASN A 382 -24.38 -10.78 -10.22
CA ASN A 382 -25.46 -10.90 -9.24
C ASN A 382 -26.37 -9.66 -9.20
N TYR A 383 -25.84 -8.47 -9.45
CA TYR A 383 -26.67 -7.28 -9.56
C TYR A 383 -27.62 -7.37 -10.75
N LEU A 384 -27.07 -7.64 -11.94
CA LEU A 384 -27.80 -7.66 -13.20
C LEU A 384 -28.80 -8.82 -13.28
N PHE A 385 -28.44 -10.00 -12.77
CA PHE A 385 -29.19 -11.24 -13.01
C PHE A 385 -29.69 -11.94 -11.74
N GLY A 386 -29.40 -11.40 -10.55
CA GLY A 386 -29.72 -12.07 -9.28
C GLY A 386 -28.92 -13.35 -9.00
N ASP A 387 -27.92 -13.64 -9.84
CA ASP A 387 -27.10 -14.85 -9.78
C ASP A 387 -25.65 -14.53 -10.20
N TRP A 388 -24.74 -14.85 -9.27
CA TRP A 388 -23.30 -14.66 -9.38
C TRP A 388 -22.67 -15.40 -10.58
N SER A 389 -23.28 -16.49 -11.04
CA SER A 389 -22.73 -17.39 -12.06
C SER A 389 -23.13 -17.04 -13.49
N LYS A 390 -24.14 -16.20 -13.70
CA LYS A 390 -24.75 -15.99 -15.02
C LYS A 390 -23.82 -15.40 -16.07
N ILE A 391 -23.01 -14.40 -15.73
CA ILE A 391 -21.98 -13.89 -16.67
C ILE A 391 -20.98 -14.99 -17.00
N GLN A 392 -20.57 -15.81 -16.02
CA GLN A 392 -19.66 -16.93 -16.27
C GLN A 392 -20.29 -17.97 -17.20
N SER A 393 -21.57 -18.30 -17.02
CA SER A 393 -22.32 -19.18 -17.93
C SER A 393 -22.41 -18.61 -19.35
N ALA A 394 -22.69 -17.31 -19.48
CA ALA A 394 -22.71 -16.63 -20.77
C ALA A 394 -21.35 -16.69 -21.46
N MET A 395 -20.27 -16.50 -20.71
CA MET A 395 -18.90 -16.60 -21.22
C MET A 395 -18.52 -18.02 -21.63
N LEU A 396 -18.93 -19.03 -20.85
CA LEU A 396 -18.74 -20.44 -21.22
C LEU A 396 -19.46 -20.78 -22.53
N HIS A 397 -20.69 -20.29 -22.70
CA HIS A 397 -21.46 -20.46 -23.92
C HIS A 397 -20.84 -19.71 -25.10
N TYR A 398 -20.39 -18.48 -24.89
CA TYR A 398 -19.68 -17.69 -25.90
C TYR A 398 -18.40 -18.38 -26.39
N TYR A 399 -17.61 -18.94 -25.47
CA TYR A 399 -16.46 -19.75 -25.84
C TYR A 399 -16.87 -20.90 -26.75
N ASP A 400 -17.90 -21.66 -26.38
CA ASP A 400 -18.35 -22.84 -27.11
C ASP A 400 -18.87 -22.52 -28.52
N GLU A 401 -19.51 -21.38 -28.70
CA GLU A 401 -20.14 -20.99 -29.97
C GLU A 401 -19.25 -20.14 -30.88
N LYS A 402 -18.30 -19.36 -30.33
CA LYS A 402 -17.53 -18.37 -31.09
C LYS A 402 -16.02 -18.59 -31.11
N ILE A 403 -15.48 -19.32 -30.13
CA ILE A 403 -14.03 -19.45 -29.94
C ILE A 403 -13.55 -20.88 -30.15
N ALA A 404 -14.28 -21.86 -29.62
CA ALA A 404 -13.92 -23.27 -29.69
C ALA A 404 -13.93 -23.76 -31.14
N ASP A 405 -12.95 -24.59 -31.48
CA ASP A 405 -13.00 -25.35 -32.73
C ASP A 405 -14.19 -26.35 -32.67
N PRO A 406 -15.08 -26.38 -33.68
CA PRO A 406 -16.28 -27.21 -33.65
C PRO A 406 -15.99 -28.70 -33.45
N ASP A 407 -14.92 -29.22 -34.04
CA ASP A 407 -14.56 -30.63 -33.95
C ASP A 407 -13.99 -30.97 -32.56
N ASP A 408 -13.16 -30.08 -31.99
CA ASP A 408 -12.63 -30.23 -30.64
C ASP A 408 -13.73 -30.13 -29.57
N ARG A 409 -14.73 -29.26 -29.77
CA ARG A 409 -15.92 -29.13 -28.91
C ARG A 409 -16.78 -30.39 -28.95
N LEU A 410 -17.10 -30.91 -30.15
CA LEU A 410 -17.92 -32.12 -30.30
C LEU A 410 -17.29 -33.34 -29.63
N LYS A 411 -15.95 -33.43 -29.68
CA LYS A 411 -15.19 -34.54 -29.07
C LYS A 411 -14.98 -34.38 -27.56
N GLN A 412 -15.27 -33.21 -26.99
CA GLN A 412 -14.90 -32.83 -25.62
C GLN A 412 -13.48 -33.29 -25.25
N SER A 413 -12.51 -32.95 -26.09
CA SER A 413 -11.14 -33.41 -25.91
C SER A 413 -10.48 -32.76 -24.69
N LYS A 414 -9.45 -33.40 -24.12
CA LYS A 414 -8.61 -32.78 -23.07
C LYS A 414 -7.98 -31.46 -23.51
N LYS A 415 -7.79 -31.25 -24.82
CA LYS A 415 -7.29 -29.99 -25.37
C LYS A 415 -8.36 -28.91 -25.27
N TYR A 416 -9.59 -29.21 -25.69
CA TYR A 416 -10.75 -28.32 -25.55
C TYR A 416 -10.98 -27.89 -24.09
N GLU A 417 -10.99 -28.83 -23.14
CA GLU A 417 -11.17 -28.49 -21.71
C GLU A 417 -10.08 -27.54 -21.20
N LYS A 418 -8.82 -27.81 -21.54
CA LYS A 418 -7.68 -26.96 -21.14
C LYS A 418 -7.74 -25.56 -21.77
N GLU A 419 -8.10 -25.46 -23.04
CA GLU A 419 -8.21 -24.17 -23.72
C GLU A 419 -9.39 -23.36 -23.18
N LYS A 420 -10.52 -24.02 -22.86
CA LYS A 420 -11.69 -23.42 -22.22
C LYS A 420 -11.37 -22.89 -20.83
N GLU A 421 -10.75 -23.71 -19.97
CA GLU A 421 -10.31 -23.29 -18.63
C GLU A 421 -9.35 -22.10 -18.70
N LYS A 422 -8.40 -22.13 -19.63
CA LYS A 422 -7.44 -21.05 -19.83
C LYS A 422 -8.10 -19.75 -20.29
N TRP A 423 -9.05 -19.83 -21.22
CA TRP A 423 -9.75 -18.66 -21.76
C TRP A 423 -10.69 -18.02 -20.73
N ILE A 424 -11.41 -18.84 -19.94
CA ILE A 424 -12.25 -18.39 -18.83
C ILE A 424 -11.40 -17.83 -17.68
N GLY A 425 -10.21 -18.39 -17.45
CA GLY A 425 -9.27 -17.98 -16.41
C GLY A 425 -8.45 -16.73 -16.72
N ARG A 426 -8.72 -16.01 -17.81
CA ARG A 426 -8.08 -14.71 -18.12
C ARG A 426 -8.30 -13.72 -16.98
N GLU A 427 -7.33 -12.84 -16.71
CA GLU A 427 -7.42 -11.87 -15.60
C GLU A 427 -8.49 -10.78 -15.81
N TYR A 428 -8.91 -10.55 -17.05
CA TYR A 428 -9.89 -9.54 -17.43
C TYR A 428 -10.50 -9.87 -18.80
N PHE A 429 -11.65 -9.24 -19.09
CA PHE A 429 -12.36 -9.32 -20.38
C PHE A 429 -12.77 -7.91 -20.83
N SER A 430 -12.82 -7.66 -22.14
CA SER A 430 -13.34 -6.37 -22.61
C SER A 430 -14.85 -6.24 -22.36
N ILE A 431 -15.35 -5.01 -22.21
CA ILE A 431 -16.79 -4.75 -22.07
C ILE A 431 -17.55 -5.30 -23.28
N GLN A 432 -17.00 -5.11 -24.49
CA GLN A 432 -17.61 -5.60 -25.72
C GLN A 432 -17.72 -7.14 -25.73
N GLU A 433 -16.65 -7.87 -25.38
CA GLU A 433 -16.69 -9.34 -25.29
C GLU A 433 -17.77 -9.83 -24.30
N LEU A 434 -17.89 -9.18 -23.13
CA LEU A 434 -18.89 -9.54 -22.13
C LEU A 434 -20.32 -9.27 -22.64
N ASN A 435 -20.54 -8.13 -23.30
CA ASN A 435 -21.83 -7.77 -23.87
C ASN A 435 -22.27 -8.77 -24.95
N GLU A 436 -21.37 -9.15 -25.86
CA GLU A 436 -21.65 -10.14 -26.90
C GLU A 436 -21.95 -11.53 -26.32
N ALA A 437 -21.23 -11.93 -25.27
CA ALA A 437 -21.49 -13.18 -24.56
C ALA A 437 -22.88 -13.20 -23.90
N ILE A 438 -23.26 -12.11 -23.22
CA ILE A 438 -24.58 -11.95 -22.60
C ILE A 438 -25.68 -11.98 -23.67
N GLU A 439 -25.52 -11.25 -24.77
CA GLU A 439 -26.50 -11.21 -25.85
C GLU A 439 -26.68 -12.60 -26.49
N LEU A 440 -25.58 -13.30 -26.78
CA LEU A 440 -25.64 -14.64 -27.35
C LEU A 440 -26.34 -15.63 -26.41
N TYR A 441 -26.02 -15.57 -25.11
CA TYR A 441 -26.64 -16.42 -24.10
C TYR A 441 -28.13 -16.11 -23.89
N SER A 442 -28.55 -14.85 -24.03
CA SER A 442 -29.97 -14.47 -23.96
C SER A 442 -30.80 -15.13 -25.04
N LYS A 443 -30.27 -15.21 -26.28
CA LYS A 443 -30.91 -15.89 -27.41
C LYS A 443 -31.03 -17.39 -27.20
N TYR A 444 -30.11 -17.98 -26.42
CA TYR A 444 -30.13 -19.40 -26.08
C TYR A 444 -31.15 -19.75 -24.97
N MET A 445 -31.41 -18.84 -24.04
CA MET A 445 -32.27 -19.09 -22.85
C MET A 445 -33.72 -18.62 -23.01
N GLU A 446 -34.07 -18.04 -24.17
CA GLU A 446 -35.36 -17.56 -24.72
C GLU A 446 -36.37 -16.79 -23.81
N GLU A 447 -36.42 -16.95 -22.49
CA GLU A 447 -37.31 -16.17 -21.59
C GLU A 447 -36.73 -15.84 -20.19
N GLU A 448 -35.68 -16.53 -19.70
CA GLU A 448 -35.14 -16.34 -18.33
C GLU A 448 -33.95 -15.36 -18.23
N PHE A 449 -33.45 -14.84 -19.35
CA PHE A 449 -32.21 -14.07 -19.38
C PHE A 449 -32.34 -12.84 -20.30
N GLN A 450 -32.74 -11.70 -19.72
CA GLN A 450 -32.86 -10.45 -20.47
C GLN A 450 -31.47 -9.87 -20.76
N PRO A 451 -31.17 -9.47 -22.02
CA PRO A 451 -29.89 -8.90 -22.35
C PRO A 451 -29.74 -7.51 -21.74
N VAL A 452 -28.78 -7.36 -20.83
CA VAL A 452 -28.37 -6.06 -20.25
C VAL A 452 -26.87 -5.89 -20.51
N THR A 453 -26.44 -4.69 -20.88
CA THR A 453 -25.03 -4.43 -21.18
C THR A 453 -24.25 -4.00 -19.94
N ILE A 454 -22.99 -4.38 -19.87
CA ILE A 454 -22.09 -4.05 -18.77
C ILE A 454 -21.85 -2.53 -18.67
N ASP A 455 -21.74 -1.82 -19.80
CA ASP A 455 -21.66 -0.37 -19.84
C ASP A 455 -22.94 0.30 -19.28
N SER A 456 -24.12 -0.27 -19.52
CA SER A 456 -25.38 0.26 -18.94
C SER A 456 -25.42 0.12 -17.41
N TYR A 457 -24.85 -0.96 -16.86
CA TYR A 457 -24.69 -1.12 -15.41
C TYR A 457 -23.86 0.03 -14.82
N PHE A 458 -22.69 0.32 -15.41
CA PHE A 458 -21.85 1.41 -14.92
C PHE A 458 -22.47 2.80 -15.15
N SER A 459 -23.20 2.99 -16.26
CA SER A 459 -23.96 4.22 -16.54
C SER A 459 -25.04 4.49 -15.51
N SER A 460 -25.72 3.42 -15.06
CA SER A 460 -26.81 3.54 -14.09
C SER A 460 -26.34 4.05 -12.73
N LEU A 461 -25.05 3.87 -12.40
CA LEU A 461 -24.50 4.16 -11.08
C LEU A 461 -25.30 3.51 -9.95
N THR A 462 -25.96 2.38 -10.23
CA THR A 462 -26.81 1.67 -9.27
C THR A 462 -26.18 0.37 -8.81
N THR A 463 -26.36 0.03 -7.53
CA THR A 463 -25.89 -1.23 -6.95
C THR A 463 -26.79 -1.65 -5.80
N ARG A 464 -26.47 -2.75 -5.11
CA ARG A 464 -27.21 -3.21 -3.93
C ARG A 464 -26.42 -2.92 -2.65
N ASP A 465 -27.12 -2.47 -1.62
CA ASP A 465 -26.58 -2.30 -0.27
C ASP A 465 -26.47 -3.65 0.49
N GLU A 466 -26.03 -3.61 1.75
CA GLU A 466 -25.92 -4.79 2.62
C GLU A 466 -27.27 -5.50 2.82
N ASN A 467 -28.39 -4.78 2.69
CA ASN A 467 -29.76 -5.30 2.80
C ASN A 467 -30.34 -5.75 1.45
N ARG A 468 -29.52 -5.78 0.39
CA ARG A 468 -29.91 -6.11 -1.00
C ARG A 468 -30.88 -5.11 -1.65
N SER A 469 -31.03 -3.93 -1.07
CA SER A 469 -31.85 -2.85 -1.61
C SER A 469 -31.07 -2.12 -2.69
N GLU A 470 -31.75 -1.77 -3.79
CA GLU A 470 -31.17 -0.99 -4.87
C GLU A 470 -30.89 0.44 -4.39
N ILE A 471 -29.70 0.93 -4.69
CA ILE A 471 -29.25 2.28 -4.34
C ILE A 471 -28.50 2.90 -5.51
N HIS A 472 -28.71 4.20 -5.72
CA HIS A 472 -27.86 5.00 -6.60
C HIS A 472 -26.65 5.50 -5.82
N VAL A 473 -25.44 5.20 -6.30
CA VAL A 473 -24.18 5.39 -5.57
C VAL A 473 -23.92 6.87 -5.24
N ILE A 474 -24.16 7.78 -6.19
CA ILE A 474 -23.96 9.23 -5.98
C ILE A 474 -25.00 9.80 -5.01
N GLU A 475 -26.29 9.60 -5.28
CA GLU A 475 -27.38 10.04 -4.40
C GLU A 475 -27.23 9.51 -2.96
N LYS A 476 -26.71 8.29 -2.77
CA LYS A 476 -26.43 7.75 -1.44
C LYS A 476 -25.34 8.55 -0.70
N ILE A 477 -24.28 8.96 -1.39
CA ILE A 477 -23.23 9.82 -0.82
C ILE A 477 -23.81 11.19 -0.47
N GLU A 478 -24.55 11.80 -1.38
CA GLU A 478 -25.14 13.13 -1.18
C GLU A 478 -26.16 13.15 -0.03
N SER A 479 -27.04 12.15 0.04
CA SER A 479 -28.05 12.03 1.11
C SER A 479 -27.41 11.80 2.48
N THR A 480 -26.47 10.86 2.58
CA THR A 480 -25.77 10.57 3.84
C THR A 480 -24.86 11.72 4.29
N TYR A 481 -24.27 12.47 3.35
CA TYR A 481 -23.54 13.71 3.66
C TYR A 481 -24.48 14.80 4.19
N LYS A 482 -25.67 14.96 3.59
CA LYS A 482 -26.68 15.92 4.08
C LYS A 482 -27.16 15.58 5.48
N GLU A 483 -27.33 14.29 5.81
CA GLU A 483 -27.67 13.83 7.16
C GLU A 483 -26.56 14.13 8.18
N LEU A 484 -25.29 14.11 7.74
CA LEU A 484 -24.14 14.55 8.51
C LEU A 484 -24.01 16.07 8.62
N GLY A 485 -24.69 16.84 7.77
CA GLY A 485 -24.49 18.29 7.62
C GLY A 485 -24.53 19.04 8.96
N ASN A 486 -25.53 18.79 9.81
CA ASN A 486 -25.61 19.45 11.12
C ASN A 486 -24.43 19.10 12.04
N LEU A 487 -23.93 17.86 11.97
CA LEU A 487 -22.79 17.38 12.76
C LEU A 487 -21.47 17.94 12.25
N LEU A 488 -21.37 18.18 10.94
CA LEU A 488 -20.19 18.77 10.30
C LEU A 488 -20.20 20.31 10.30
N SER A 489 -21.34 20.98 10.52
CA SER A 489 -21.43 22.45 10.43
C SER A 489 -21.30 23.17 11.77
N GLN A 490 -21.49 22.45 12.88
CA GLN A 490 -21.45 23.02 14.23
C GLN A 490 -20.17 22.59 14.94
N GLU A 491 -19.66 23.45 15.83
CA GLU A 491 -18.65 23.01 16.79
C GLU A 491 -19.25 21.91 17.66
N TYR A 492 -18.60 20.75 17.64
CA TYR A 492 -19.03 19.62 18.46
C TYR A 492 -18.75 19.96 19.93
N PRO A 493 -19.77 19.94 20.83
CA PRO A 493 -19.58 20.38 22.20
C PRO A 493 -18.46 19.60 22.90
N GLU A 494 -17.52 20.29 23.55
CA GLU A 494 -16.39 19.65 24.25
C GLU A 494 -16.85 18.65 25.33
N GLU A 495 -18.03 18.90 25.93
CA GLU A 495 -18.64 18.05 26.94
C GLU A 495 -19.27 16.77 26.37
N LYS A 496 -19.51 16.70 25.06
CA LYS A 496 -20.07 15.52 24.40
C LYS A 496 -18.95 14.64 23.87
N ASN A 497 -19.04 13.34 24.15
CA ASN A 497 -18.14 12.36 23.57
C ASN A 497 -18.77 11.76 22.30
N LEU A 498 -18.16 12.00 21.14
CA LEU A 498 -18.62 11.45 19.86
C LEU A 498 -18.73 9.92 19.86
N LYS A 499 -17.91 9.22 20.67
CA LYS A 499 -17.90 7.76 20.73
C LYS A 499 -19.17 7.17 21.37
N SER A 500 -19.81 7.89 22.29
CA SER A 500 -21.01 7.44 22.99
C SER A 500 -22.31 7.92 22.35
N ASP A 501 -22.24 8.88 21.43
CA ASP A 501 -23.38 9.27 20.59
C ASP A 501 -23.59 8.26 19.46
N LYS A 502 -24.38 7.22 19.75
CA LYS A 502 -24.71 6.17 18.77
C LYS A 502 -25.33 6.72 17.49
N SER A 503 -26.15 7.77 17.57
CA SER A 503 -26.79 8.35 16.39
C SER A 503 -25.77 9.05 15.49
N SER A 504 -24.87 9.83 16.08
CA SER A 504 -23.78 10.48 15.33
C SER A 504 -22.80 9.45 14.76
N VAL A 505 -22.43 8.41 15.53
CA VAL A 505 -21.58 7.30 15.05
C VAL A 505 -22.21 6.59 13.85
N GLU A 506 -23.51 6.32 13.91
CA GLU A 506 -24.25 5.67 12.82
C GLU A 506 -24.27 6.54 11.57
N LYS A 507 -24.53 7.85 11.69
CA LYS A 507 -24.46 8.79 10.55
C LYS A 507 -23.08 8.83 9.91
N ILE A 508 -22.02 8.89 10.73
CA ILE A 508 -20.64 8.85 10.24
C ILE A 508 -20.38 7.54 9.49
N LYS A 509 -20.74 6.39 10.09
CA LYS A 509 -20.58 5.08 9.45
C LYS A 509 -21.32 5.03 8.12
N ASN A 510 -22.58 5.43 8.07
CA ASN A 510 -23.41 5.36 6.86
C ASN A 510 -22.81 6.18 5.71
N PHE A 511 -22.32 7.39 5.99
CA PHE A 511 -21.62 8.19 4.99
C PHE A 511 -20.31 7.54 4.55
N MET A 512 -19.48 7.09 5.49
CA MET A 512 -18.20 6.48 5.15
C MET A 512 -18.38 5.18 4.34
N ASP A 513 -19.40 4.38 4.66
CA ASP A 513 -19.72 3.18 3.90
C ASP A 513 -20.26 3.52 2.52
N SER A 514 -20.97 4.64 2.33
CA SER A 514 -21.39 5.09 0.99
C SER A 514 -20.20 5.34 0.04
N ILE A 515 -19.09 5.89 0.55
CA ILE A 515 -17.86 6.04 -0.22
C ILE A 515 -17.18 4.68 -0.47
N LYS A 516 -17.28 3.72 0.47
CA LYS A 516 -16.83 2.33 0.24
C LYS A 516 -17.62 1.64 -0.87
N VAL A 517 -18.93 1.85 -0.91
CA VAL A 517 -19.77 1.36 -1.99
C VAL A 517 -19.27 1.92 -3.33
N LEU A 518 -18.97 3.22 -3.40
CA LEU A 518 -18.37 3.81 -4.60
C LEU A 518 -17.01 3.17 -4.97
N GLN A 519 -16.08 3.03 -4.03
CA GLN A 519 -14.80 2.38 -4.31
C GLN A 519 -14.98 0.96 -4.88
N ASN A 520 -15.90 0.18 -4.30
CA ASN A 520 -16.19 -1.17 -4.75
C ASN A 520 -16.90 -1.19 -6.11
N PHE A 521 -17.75 -0.21 -6.39
CA PHE A 521 -18.44 -0.05 -7.67
C PHE A 521 -17.46 0.25 -8.80
N LEU A 522 -16.46 1.10 -8.58
CA LEU A 522 -15.45 1.45 -9.59
C LEU A 522 -14.38 0.38 -9.79
N LYS A 523 -14.06 -0.39 -8.74
CA LYS A 523 -12.96 -1.37 -8.74
C LYS A 523 -12.92 -2.30 -9.96
N PRO A 524 -14.04 -2.87 -10.48
CA PRO A 524 -13.99 -3.79 -11.61
C PRO A 524 -13.40 -3.17 -12.88
N LEU A 525 -13.59 -1.85 -13.09
CA LEU A 525 -13.05 -1.07 -14.21
C LEU A 525 -11.56 -0.73 -14.06
N SER A 526 -10.89 -1.14 -12.97
CA SER A 526 -9.45 -0.95 -12.76
C SER A 526 -8.66 -2.28 -12.68
N PRO A 527 -8.59 -3.09 -13.76
CA PRO A 527 -7.73 -4.27 -13.79
C PRO A 527 -6.27 -3.91 -13.48
N LYS A 528 -5.63 -4.68 -12.60
CA LYS A 528 -4.27 -4.39 -12.10
C LYS A 528 -3.19 -4.48 -13.19
N LYS A 529 -3.40 -5.32 -14.21
CA LYS A 529 -2.43 -5.61 -15.26
C LYS A 529 -3.14 -5.70 -16.61
N ILE A 530 -3.47 -4.56 -17.21
CA ILE A 530 -3.98 -4.56 -18.58
C ILE A 530 -2.78 -4.73 -19.50
N HIS A 531 -2.64 -5.92 -20.07
CA HIS A 531 -1.62 -6.19 -21.06
C HIS A 531 -2.09 -5.79 -22.46
N ASP A 532 -3.37 -5.85 -22.79
CA ASP A 532 -3.85 -5.59 -24.15
C ASP A 532 -3.98 -4.07 -24.47
N GLU A 533 -4.16 -3.69 -25.74
CA GLU A 533 -4.35 -2.27 -26.13
C GLU A 533 -5.58 -1.68 -25.42
N LYS A 534 -5.43 -0.52 -24.77
CA LYS A 534 -6.50 0.11 -23.98
C LYS A 534 -6.95 1.45 -24.54
N ASP A 535 -8.19 1.85 -24.25
CA ASP A 535 -8.71 3.17 -24.60
C ASP A 535 -8.10 4.22 -23.66
N LEU A 536 -7.02 4.86 -24.12
CA LEU A 536 -6.32 5.87 -23.34
C LEU A 536 -7.22 7.06 -23.00
N SER A 537 -8.19 7.43 -23.84
CA SER A 537 -9.09 8.54 -23.52
C SER A 537 -9.95 8.22 -22.30
N PHE A 538 -10.52 7.01 -22.25
CA PHE A 538 -11.30 6.55 -21.11
C PHE A 538 -10.44 6.45 -19.84
N TYR A 539 -9.35 5.69 -19.87
CA TYR A 539 -8.53 5.44 -18.68
C TYR A 539 -7.83 6.71 -18.17
N ASN A 540 -7.56 7.71 -19.00
CA ASN A 540 -7.01 8.99 -18.54
C ASN A 540 -8.00 9.80 -17.71
N GLU A 541 -9.31 9.66 -17.99
CA GLU A 541 -10.37 10.30 -17.22
C GLU A 541 -10.76 9.44 -16.01
N PHE A 542 -10.90 8.14 -16.26
CA PHE A 542 -11.34 7.19 -15.25
C PHE A 542 -10.31 7.01 -14.13
N ASP A 543 -9.02 6.79 -14.43
CA ASP A 543 -8.01 6.42 -13.41
C ASP A 543 -7.82 7.49 -12.33
N ILE A 544 -8.07 8.77 -12.65
CA ILE A 544 -8.00 9.89 -11.69
C ILE A 544 -9.00 9.67 -10.55
N LEU A 545 -10.14 9.05 -10.83
CA LEU A 545 -11.25 8.90 -9.90
C LEU A 545 -10.94 7.91 -8.76
N PRO A 546 -10.64 6.62 -9.00
CA PRO A 546 -10.24 5.70 -7.94
C PRO A 546 -8.94 6.12 -7.26
N GLU A 547 -8.02 6.79 -7.98
CA GLU A 547 -6.79 7.35 -7.39
C GLU A 547 -7.07 8.41 -6.33
N SER A 548 -7.99 9.34 -6.62
CA SER A 548 -8.41 10.39 -5.67
C SER A 548 -9.03 9.79 -4.41
N LEU A 549 -9.67 8.62 -4.51
CA LEU A 549 -10.27 7.91 -3.39
C LEU A 549 -9.27 7.07 -2.57
N ILE A 550 -7.99 6.94 -2.97
CA ILE A 550 -7.04 6.05 -2.26
C ILE A 550 -6.87 6.47 -0.79
N SER A 551 -6.82 7.78 -0.51
CA SER A 551 -6.65 8.31 0.86
C SER A 551 -7.82 8.00 1.78
N PHE A 552 -9.00 7.74 1.21
CA PHE A 552 -10.16 7.35 1.98
C PHE A 552 -9.93 6.10 2.82
N ASN A 553 -9.12 5.15 2.32
CA ASN A 553 -8.82 3.93 3.07
C ASN A 553 -8.14 4.23 4.42
N GLU A 554 -7.24 5.20 4.45
CA GLU A 554 -6.55 5.60 5.67
C GLU A 554 -7.49 6.34 6.61
N LEU A 555 -8.25 7.31 6.10
CA LEU A 555 -9.27 8.03 6.87
C LEU A 555 -10.30 7.06 7.47
N TYR A 556 -10.88 6.17 6.65
CA TYR A 556 -11.83 5.14 7.07
C TYR A 556 -11.30 4.29 8.22
N ASN A 557 -10.09 3.76 8.07
CA ASN A 557 -9.50 2.92 9.12
C ASN A 557 -9.24 3.70 10.41
N LYS A 558 -8.80 4.97 10.32
CA LYS A 558 -8.54 5.80 11.50
C LYS A 558 -9.81 6.25 12.20
N VAL A 559 -10.83 6.70 11.45
CA VAL A 559 -12.14 7.06 12.01
C VAL A 559 -12.79 5.84 12.65
N ARG A 560 -12.84 4.70 11.94
CA ARG A 560 -13.33 3.44 12.50
C ARG A 560 -12.58 3.07 13.78
N LYS A 561 -11.24 3.15 13.78
CA LYS A 561 -10.41 2.86 14.96
C LYS A 561 -10.74 3.80 16.12
N PHE A 562 -10.98 5.09 15.86
CA PHE A 562 -11.34 6.05 16.89
C PHE A 562 -12.75 5.79 17.45
N LEU A 563 -13.76 5.67 16.60
CA LEU A 563 -15.16 5.49 17.02
C LEU A 563 -15.40 4.12 17.67
N THR A 564 -14.64 3.08 17.28
CA THR A 564 -14.72 1.75 17.91
C THR A 564 -13.80 1.58 19.11
N SER A 565 -12.90 2.54 19.37
CA SER A 565 -12.06 2.52 20.57
C SER A 565 -12.92 2.79 21.81
N LYS A 566 -12.55 2.17 22.93
CA LYS A 566 -13.18 2.47 24.23
C LYS A 566 -13.05 3.96 24.55
N GLU A 567 -14.02 4.50 25.30
CA GLU A 567 -13.96 5.86 25.82
C GLU A 567 -12.63 6.09 26.54
N TYR A 568 -12.13 7.32 26.41
CA TYR A 568 -10.78 7.78 26.75
C TYR A 568 -10.15 7.02 27.94
N SER A 569 -9.33 6.03 27.61
CA SER A 569 -8.24 5.57 28.46
C SER A 569 -7.03 6.27 27.87
N GLU A 570 -6.21 6.93 28.69
CA GLU A 570 -4.83 7.24 28.28
C GLU A 570 -4.30 6.04 27.50
N GLU A 571 -3.80 6.30 26.28
CA GLU A 571 -3.34 5.21 25.44
C GLU A 571 -2.26 4.48 26.22
N LYS A 572 -2.51 3.21 26.55
CA LYS A 572 -1.53 2.41 27.27
C LYS A 572 -0.20 2.48 26.52
N PHE A 573 0.85 2.89 27.22
CA PHE A 573 2.21 2.86 26.71
C PHE A 573 2.94 1.62 27.24
N LYS A 574 3.98 1.21 26.54
CA LYS A 574 4.78 0.04 26.93
C LYS A 574 5.69 0.43 28.10
N LEU A 575 5.52 -0.24 29.23
CA LEU A 575 6.47 -0.18 30.34
C LEU A 575 7.70 -1.06 30.03
N ASN A 576 8.89 -0.53 30.28
CA ASN A 576 10.16 -1.21 30.05
C ASN A 576 11.00 -1.29 31.32
N PHE A 577 10.68 -0.54 32.39
CA PHE A 577 11.42 -0.58 33.66
C PHE A 577 12.94 -0.45 33.47
N LYS A 578 13.36 0.47 32.57
CA LYS A 578 14.76 0.72 32.15
C LYS A 578 15.47 -0.47 31.46
N ASN A 579 14.73 -1.47 31.00
CA ASN A 579 15.27 -2.64 30.30
C ASN A 579 14.62 -2.85 28.92
N SER A 580 15.44 -2.88 27.87
CA SER A 580 14.98 -3.03 26.48
C SER A 580 14.53 -4.46 26.13
N THR A 581 14.95 -5.45 26.92
CA THR A 581 14.56 -6.86 26.77
C THR A 581 13.62 -7.34 27.88
N LEU A 582 12.93 -6.42 28.56
CA LEU A 582 11.96 -6.75 29.60
C LEU A 582 10.92 -7.74 29.06
N LEU A 583 10.78 -8.90 29.73
CA LEU A 583 9.81 -9.96 29.38
C LEU A 583 10.00 -10.59 27.98
N ASP A 584 11.19 -10.49 27.38
CA ASP A 584 11.47 -11.08 26.05
C ASP A 584 11.50 -12.63 26.06
N GLY A 585 11.43 -13.26 27.23
CA GLY A 585 11.36 -14.70 27.41
C GLY A 585 11.54 -15.11 28.87
N TRP A 586 11.17 -16.36 29.17
CA TRP A 586 11.11 -16.90 30.54
C TRP A 586 12.22 -17.90 30.87
N ASP A 587 13.17 -18.14 29.96
CA ASP A 587 14.25 -19.10 30.22
C ASP A 587 15.04 -18.68 31.46
N GLU A 588 15.26 -19.61 32.39
CA GLU A 588 15.95 -19.35 33.66
C GLU A 588 17.32 -18.69 33.43
N ASN A 589 18.05 -19.09 32.37
CA ASN A 589 19.36 -18.51 32.07
C ASN A 589 19.28 -17.06 31.55
N LYS A 590 18.07 -16.55 31.33
CA LYS A 590 17.77 -15.20 30.83
C LYS A 590 17.03 -14.34 31.83
N GLU A 591 16.69 -14.83 33.02
CA GLU A 591 15.98 -14.05 34.04
C GLU A 591 16.70 -12.74 34.37
N THR A 592 18.01 -12.77 34.61
CA THR A 592 18.81 -11.57 34.94
C THR A 592 18.91 -10.57 33.77
N THR A 593 18.71 -11.03 32.53
CA THR A 593 18.69 -10.19 31.32
C THR A 593 17.30 -9.63 31.04
N ASN A 594 16.26 -10.44 31.20
CA ASN A 594 14.87 -10.07 30.89
C ASN A 594 14.15 -9.46 32.10
N LEU A 595 14.78 -9.47 33.27
CA LEU A 595 14.31 -8.93 34.54
C LEU A 595 12.93 -9.44 34.97
N SER A 596 12.57 -10.66 34.58
CA SER A 596 11.21 -11.16 34.76
C SER A 596 11.16 -12.59 35.25
N ILE A 597 10.29 -12.84 36.23
CA ILE A 597 9.99 -14.16 36.78
C ILE A 597 8.48 -14.32 37.00
N LEU A 598 8.01 -15.57 37.07
CA LEU A 598 6.64 -15.87 37.53
C LEU A 598 6.70 -16.56 38.89
N LEU A 599 5.82 -16.12 39.78
CA LEU A 599 5.67 -16.65 41.13
C LEU A 599 4.25 -17.18 41.33
N LYS A 600 4.10 -18.15 42.23
CA LYS A 600 2.81 -18.69 42.67
C LYS A 600 2.79 -18.81 44.18
N GLU A 601 1.72 -18.32 44.79
CA GLU A 601 1.44 -18.47 46.21
C GLU A 601 -0.02 -18.94 46.33
N ASN A 602 -0.22 -20.12 46.90
CA ASN A 602 -1.54 -20.79 46.89
C ASN A 602 -2.10 -20.86 45.45
N ASP A 603 -3.31 -20.34 45.21
CA ASP A 603 -3.93 -20.29 43.87
C ASP A 603 -3.71 -18.96 43.13
N SER A 604 -2.87 -18.07 43.66
CA SER A 604 -2.57 -16.77 43.06
C SER A 604 -1.24 -16.80 42.29
N TYR A 605 -1.21 -16.11 41.15
CA TYR A 605 -0.04 -15.98 40.28
C TYR A 605 0.44 -14.54 40.27
N TYR A 606 1.75 -14.35 40.29
CA TYR A 606 2.38 -13.03 40.33
C TYR A 606 3.47 -12.91 39.27
N LEU A 607 3.63 -11.68 38.78
CA LEU A 607 4.75 -11.29 37.92
C LEU A 607 5.79 -10.57 38.77
N GLY A 608 6.97 -11.14 38.89
CA GLY A 608 8.11 -10.46 39.50
C GLY A 608 8.91 -9.72 38.43
N ILE A 609 9.12 -8.42 38.63
CA ILE A 609 10.05 -7.61 37.83
C ILE A 609 11.23 -7.24 38.71
N MET A 610 12.41 -7.71 38.32
CA MET A 610 13.65 -7.39 39.04
C MET A 610 14.09 -5.98 38.67
N ASP A 611 14.56 -5.24 39.68
CA ASP A 611 15.20 -3.96 39.43
C ASP A 611 16.53 -4.17 38.68
N LYS A 612 16.83 -3.31 37.71
CA LYS A 612 18.01 -3.46 36.84
C LYS A 612 19.32 -3.48 37.64
N GLU A 613 19.39 -2.72 38.73
CA GLU A 613 20.57 -2.65 39.60
C GLU A 613 20.67 -3.86 40.54
N ASN A 614 19.57 -4.58 40.75
CA ASN A 614 19.46 -5.71 41.68
C ASN A 614 18.95 -6.97 40.96
N ASN A 615 19.41 -7.20 39.73
CA ASN A 615 18.88 -8.22 38.82
C ASN A 615 19.29 -9.66 39.15
N LYS A 616 20.13 -9.85 40.18
CA LYS A 616 20.65 -11.15 40.63
C LYS A 616 19.98 -11.69 41.90
N ILE A 617 18.94 -11.01 42.38
CA ILE A 617 18.27 -11.35 43.65
C ILE A 617 17.73 -12.79 43.73
N PHE A 618 17.55 -13.46 42.59
CA PHE A 618 17.10 -14.86 42.52
C PHE A 618 18.16 -15.85 42.03
N GLU A 619 19.44 -15.45 41.93
CA GLU A 619 20.55 -16.39 41.66
C GLU A 619 20.78 -17.33 42.86
N GLU A 620 20.61 -16.81 44.08
CA GLU A 620 20.78 -17.54 45.34
C GLU A 620 19.49 -17.49 46.16
N ILE A 621 18.62 -18.50 45.97
CA ILE A 621 17.39 -18.64 46.74
C ILE A 621 17.69 -19.40 48.04
N PRO A 622 17.34 -18.87 49.22
CA PRO A 622 17.52 -19.56 50.49
C PRO A 622 16.83 -20.94 50.50
N LYS A 623 17.44 -21.91 51.19
CA LYS A 623 16.80 -23.21 51.41
C LYS A 623 15.57 -23.04 52.31
N GLU A 624 14.48 -23.71 51.93
CA GLU A 624 13.25 -23.78 52.71
C GLU A 624 13.51 -24.34 54.12
N LYS A 625 12.95 -23.68 55.14
CA LYS A 625 12.92 -24.18 56.52
C LYS A 625 11.52 -24.68 56.85
N SER A 626 11.43 -25.67 57.73
CA SER A 626 10.23 -26.48 58.03
C SER A 626 8.96 -25.71 58.44
N ASP A 627 9.06 -24.41 58.75
CA ASP A 627 7.97 -23.60 59.32
C ASP A 627 7.79 -22.25 58.60
N GLU A 628 8.48 -22.01 57.49
CA GLU A 628 8.41 -20.74 56.76
C GLU A 628 7.34 -20.78 55.67
N LYS A 629 6.55 -19.70 55.52
CA LYS A 629 5.67 -19.54 54.36
C LYS A 629 6.52 -19.38 53.11
N THR A 630 6.40 -20.31 52.17
CA THR A 630 7.16 -20.29 50.92
C THR A 630 6.33 -19.87 49.72
N ILE A 631 6.99 -19.22 48.76
CA ILE A 631 6.42 -18.82 47.46
C ILE A 631 7.10 -19.66 46.39
N GLN A 632 6.31 -20.23 45.48
CA GLN A 632 6.82 -21.06 44.39
C GLN A 632 7.31 -20.16 43.25
N LYS A 633 8.59 -20.25 42.89
CA LYS A 633 9.14 -19.61 41.68
C LYS A 633 9.08 -20.59 40.50
N MET A 634 8.61 -20.13 39.35
CA MET A 634 8.66 -20.91 38.12
C MET A 634 10.09 -20.95 37.57
N VAL A 635 10.64 -22.15 37.38
CA VAL A 635 11.83 -22.39 36.57
C VAL A 635 11.39 -22.86 35.19
N TYR A 636 11.68 -22.07 34.16
CA TYR A 636 11.30 -22.38 32.78
C TYR A 636 12.55 -22.57 31.92
N LYS A 637 12.54 -23.61 31.07
CA LYS A 637 13.61 -23.90 30.11
C LYS A 637 13.00 -24.09 28.74
N LEU A 638 13.58 -23.42 27.75
CA LEU A 638 13.14 -23.53 26.36
C LEU A 638 14.32 -23.57 25.40
N LEU A 639 14.30 -24.53 24.49
CA LEU A 639 15.17 -24.57 23.32
C LEU A 639 14.38 -24.15 22.08
N PRO A 640 14.28 -22.85 21.76
CA PRO A 640 13.47 -22.39 20.64
C PRO A 640 14.15 -22.70 19.31
N GLY A 641 13.38 -23.12 18.31
CA GLY A 641 13.87 -23.36 16.95
C GLY A 641 15.15 -24.20 16.88
N PRO A 642 15.10 -25.51 17.22
CA PRO A 642 16.27 -26.38 17.27
C PRO A 642 17.11 -26.35 15.98
N ASN A 643 16.47 -26.23 14.82
CA ASN A 643 17.13 -26.11 13.52
C ASN A 643 18.06 -24.89 13.38
N LYS A 644 17.88 -23.85 14.20
CA LYS A 644 18.76 -22.67 14.25
C LYS A 644 19.66 -22.67 15.48
N MET A 645 19.12 -23.04 16.64
CA MET A 645 19.85 -22.96 17.90
C MET A 645 20.92 -24.04 18.05
N LEU A 646 20.66 -25.29 17.61
CA LEU A 646 21.65 -26.35 17.70
C LEU A 646 22.88 -26.03 16.84
N PRO A 647 22.75 -25.63 15.55
CA PRO A 647 23.93 -25.24 14.78
C PRO A 647 24.65 -24.02 15.37
N LYS A 648 23.90 -23.00 15.78
CA LYS A 648 24.45 -21.78 16.37
C LYS A 648 25.31 -22.06 17.61
N VAL A 649 24.86 -22.95 18.49
CA VAL A 649 25.59 -23.27 19.74
C VAL A 649 26.74 -24.21 19.46
N PHE A 650 26.51 -25.34 18.80
CA PHE A 650 27.52 -26.38 18.60
C PHE A 650 28.64 -25.97 17.65
N PHE A 651 28.35 -25.16 16.62
CA PHE A 651 29.35 -24.66 15.66
C PHE A 651 29.78 -23.21 15.91
N SER A 652 29.46 -22.64 17.09
CA SER A 652 30.12 -21.41 17.53
C SER A 652 31.60 -21.67 17.85
N GLU A 653 32.43 -20.64 17.88
CA GLU A 653 33.85 -20.78 18.29
C GLU A 653 34.00 -21.54 19.62
N LYS A 654 33.18 -21.19 20.62
CA LYS A 654 33.13 -21.88 21.91
C LYS A 654 32.61 -23.32 21.76
N GLY A 655 31.55 -23.52 20.97
CA GLY A 655 30.98 -24.84 20.72
C GLY A 655 31.98 -25.81 20.08
N LEU A 656 32.66 -25.38 19.03
CA LEU A 656 33.67 -26.18 18.33
C LEU A 656 34.78 -26.64 19.28
N SER A 657 35.22 -25.76 20.18
CA SER A 657 36.24 -26.11 21.19
C SER A 657 35.79 -27.15 22.21
N ILE A 658 34.49 -27.19 22.54
CA ILE A 658 33.94 -28.08 23.58
C ILE A 658 33.52 -29.42 22.99
N TYR A 659 32.81 -29.39 21.86
CA TYR A 659 32.15 -30.56 21.28
C TYR A 659 32.99 -31.25 20.20
N ASN A 660 33.98 -30.56 19.63
CA ASN A 660 34.96 -31.07 18.65
C ASN A 660 34.36 -32.03 17.60
N PRO A 661 33.42 -31.55 16.76
CA PRO A 661 32.79 -32.39 15.75
C PRO A 661 33.83 -32.90 14.74
N SER A 662 33.66 -34.15 14.28
CA SER A 662 34.52 -34.73 13.25
C SER A 662 34.43 -33.94 11.95
N THR A 663 35.44 -33.96 11.08
CA THR A 663 35.42 -33.30 9.76
C THR A 663 34.28 -33.75 8.83
N LYS A 664 33.63 -34.88 9.11
CA LYS A 664 32.46 -35.37 8.38
C LYS A 664 31.15 -34.65 8.77
N ILE A 665 31.09 -34.06 9.97
CA ILE A 665 29.98 -33.26 10.51
C ILE A 665 30.27 -31.79 10.20
#